data_AF-L1I609-F1
#
_entry.id   AF-L1I609-F1
#
_cell.length_a   1.000
_cell.length_b   1.000
_cell.length_c   1.000
_cell.angle_alpha   90.00
_cell.angle_beta   90.00
_cell.angle_gamma   90.00
#
_symmetry.space_group_name_H-M   'P 1'
#
loop_
_entity.id
_entity.type
_entity.pdbx_description
1 polymer ?
#
loop_
_entity_poly.entity_id
_entity_poly.type
_entity_poly.pdbx_seq_one_letter_code
_entity_poly.pdbx_strand_id
1 'polypeptide(L)'
;MDIESPPEDNSDAPQDPMRSLDAELREHFKLLYMLEPGDHLNSKLGLQDLYRTSLLTAVFCREPLTALYTHSAFQMISVIAGSYLVIRAYLRSSQYRDDQHRMVKVDTVLIQTPYQRNPTWIDFSLASCAWEENLHLVLELVQGFAIILSSLFAHFCITRAPRKIFALAGLIVGLGNLVLFIGSDGSSAYVVAYECLTTFFVVSETLFELQMTSNPMMQSIFVFPCPILFMETFVLELIAASLSIRMIADGVNKSIKVEVLVAFVLFSLALLLKVAQKAKASQAMKEDAVKFDSAWRAMMETSASQSFLEDTDRILKDFFALYPTKSLPNCKHTFMMPESLVKEPSAGKVSQATSRSSRVLPMDSMISLPISTFTDSTPSFPVLNLDQLYARSVVVLPMFLRKVVAVGRDWRGHCCYQLPGTSEKQYMLYKDLESSPEVLRSVYLSSIKNVQRSVKKTLTFLHGDVSQLTDIVRQSILFDNLQDLNGALQQLIDDGEIEVVFIRNRLSGGGGQRDITINICFTHDLAVRTNLLGHVCELRLGLKEIHSNISPADHELFLERKLVLQTRRIERGRGNSSLVMMRQGRKLLLAFSSFLRMKMRNESSGADAVAPGQLLMTVKGMMPGGLLDFMIHSAEAGVEEAETASVMFSSRPVTNVIRKRLFQMILVVLGVAMIASWMLNDSIPIRMLWRDRQYDVFHARITVLQVRSPDAETASLGRVSFFKDCQRFTPTLVASNGTRFFFTFSSQVVVNGWEFYTDSAESSFDHDPMSLEMHVSDQIVKLDPTDLTESQWRLITKFDCALSAKTELCRSSVANVTATRGQRYYFDLRDSWQTVGEIINMGLRLLATFGTAALASMGFIFLGKTTLASSFHGAGVIDIVIAAFTPLDALGFLQSILWGLLELVYGLIVQFREEHTISFMPVYCLCGSAMNLLMTNLRQARFSLTPNTLRLDLTFPFYAWALFYLWRQYLLFKSFSKIRADLAQYQQLWQQLERDAAALAELGDSLAKIDLQPPAAQCLSRASAAATLPSTPIGLESSNKSREERTSLMRRISGRAGMMSRAQAIPRQLRVGSLEQLYAQALVILPAFFDKIKELGSRCDCLFLLEEEAEGGPRYVSWAETEEDPLLKSLIRRPALKAATRSIAKVLRSYKGDASRLTDIVRYALVFEDLGKLRRAVEVAREDPEILIARMKNRFDPSYNSMKTGGYRDICLNIRISNDYTRRNLVDSHICELQLVLKSFMELRTDKGHKNYRVFRDQRCE
;
A
#
# COMPACT_ATOMS: atom_id res chain seq x y z
N MET A 1 23.48 47.50 43.49
CA MET A 1 22.92 47.98 42.21
C MET A 1 23.51 47.04 41.18
N ASP A 2 22.83 45.99 40.70
CA ASP A 2 21.40 45.88 40.43
C ASP A 2 20.84 44.49 40.76
N ILE A 3 19.51 44.48 40.91
CA ILE A 3 18.65 43.42 41.43
C ILE A 3 18.48 42.31 40.39
N GLU A 4 18.87 41.08 40.72
CA GLU A 4 18.51 39.87 39.95
C GLU A 4 17.02 39.55 40.17
N SER A 5 16.24 39.62 39.08
CA SER A 5 14.85 39.17 39.02
C SER A 5 14.77 37.63 39.01
N PRO A 6 13.75 37.02 39.67
CA PRO A 6 13.56 35.58 39.64
C PRO A 6 13.17 35.09 38.23
N PRO A 7 13.42 33.82 37.88
CA PRO A 7 13.09 33.30 36.57
C PRO A 7 11.57 33.26 36.38
N GLU A 8 11.10 33.87 35.30
CA GLU A 8 9.70 33.79 34.86
C GLU A 8 9.30 32.32 34.69
N ASP A 9 8.26 31.94 35.41
CA ASP A 9 7.65 30.61 35.38
C ASP A 9 6.99 30.40 34.01
N ASN A 10 7.66 29.63 33.15
CA ASN A 10 7.27 29.36 31.77
C ASN A 10 6.16 28.28 31.73
N SER A 11 5.05 28.51 32.43
CA SER A 11 3.94 27.57 32.57
C SER A 11 3.03 27.47 31.33
N ASP A 12 3.24 28.30 30.30
CA ASP A 12 2.38 28.39 29.11
C ASP A 12 2.97 27.73 27.85
N ALA A 13 3.98 26.86 27.99
CA ALA A 13 4.40 26.02 26.86
C ALA A 13 3.21 25.13 26.43
N PRO A 14 2.78 25.15 25.15
CA PRO A 14 1.65 24.36 24.69
C PRO A 14 1.88 22.90 25.05
N GLN A 15 1.00 22.36 25.91
CA GLN A 15 1.08 20.98 26.36
C GLN A 15 1.15 20.06 25.14
N ASP A 16 2.22 19.27 25.08
CA ASP A 16 2.44 18.27 24.05
C ASP A 16 1.19 17.37 23.95
N PRO A 17 0.43 17.41 22.83
CA PRO A 17 -0.81 16.64 22.70
C PRO A 17 -0.59 15.14 22.88
N MET A 18 0.63 14.64 22.64
CA MET A 18 0.98 13.24 22.87
C MET A 18 1.17 12.88 24.35
N ARG A 19 1.57 13.84 25.20
CA ARG A 19 1.61 13.64 26.65
C ARG A 19 0.22 13.69 27.28
N SER A 20 -0.66 14.56 26.80
CA SER A 20 -2.09 14.56 27.18
C SER A 20 -2.72 13.22 26.83
N LEU A 21 -2.52 12.75 25.59
CA LEU A 21 -3.01 11.45 25.14
C LEU A 21 -2.46 10.28 25.97
N ASP A 22 -1.18 10.30 26.39
CA ASP A 22 -0.60 9.23 27.22
C ASP A 22 -1.17 9.20 28.65
N ALA A 23 -1.48 10.37 29.22
CA ALA A 23 -2.17 10.47 30.52
C ALA A 23 -3.62 9.99 30.40
N GLU A 24 -4.32 10.40 29.34
CA GLU A 24 -5.71 10.00 29.03
C GLU A 24 -5.82 8.50 28.73
N LEU A 25 -4.87 7.93 27.98
CA LEU A 25 -4.77 6.48 27.70
C LEU A 25 -4.66 5.64 28.97
N ARG A 26 -3.98 6.15 30.01
CA ARG A 26 -3.80 5.43 31.28
C ARG A 26 -5.09 5.38 32.11
N GLU A 27 -5.87 6.46 32.14
CA GLU A 27 -7.13 6.50 32.88
C GLU A 27 -8.31 5.90 32.10
N HIS A 28 -8.35 6.11 30.78
CA HIS A 28 -9.55 5.89 29.98
C HIS A 28 -9.41 4.76 28.96
N PHE A 29 -8.40 3.90 29.07
CA PHE A 29 -8.11 2.84 28.07
C PHE A 29 -9.37 2.09 27.60
N LYS A 30 -10.26 1.69 28.53
CA LYS A 30 -11.56 1.03 28.23
C LYS A 30 -12.51 1.91 27.39
N LEU A 31 -12.59 3.20 27.71
CA LEU A 31 -13.38 4.20 26.99
C LEU A 31 -12.78 4.45 25.61
N LEU A 32 -11.45 4.53 25.53
CA LEU A 32 -10.68 4.80 24.33
C LEU A 32 -10.88 3.70 23.26
N TYR A 33 -11.09 2.44 23.64
CA TYR A 33 -11.49 1.36 22.70
C TYR A 33 -12.88 1.50 22.08
N MET A 34 -13.81 2.10 22.82
CA MET A 34 -15.14 2.38 22.30
C MET A 34 -15.13 3.66 21.46
N LEU A 35 -14.09 4.49 21.60
CA LEU A 35 -13.91 5.78 20.93
C LEU A 35 -12.99 5.72 19.70
N GLU A 36 -11.99 4.82 19.68
CA GLU A 36 -10.90 4.80 18.69
C GLU A 36 -10.86 3.55 17.80
N PRO A 37 -10.58 3.71 16.51
CA PRO A 37 -10.75 2.66 15.51
C PRO A 37 -9.70 1.53 15.64
N GLY A 38 -10.12 0.29 15.91
CA GLY A 38 -9.26 -0.92 15.80
C GLY A 38 -9.17 -1.53 14.38
N ASP A 39 -8.14 -2.29 14.03
CA ASP A 39 -7.93 -2.75 12.63
C ASP A 39 -8.03 -4.27 12.44
N HIS A 40 -8.37 -5.05 13.46
CA HIS A 40 -8.38 -6.52 13.34
C HIS A 40 -9.58 -7.07 12.56
N LEU A 41 -10.80 -6.73 12.98
CA LEU A 41 -12.01 -7.07 12.22
C LEU A 41 -12.10 -6.23 10.94
N ASN A 42 -11.58 -5.01 11.00
CA ASN A 42 -11.51 -4.11 9.84
C ASN A 42 -10.55 -4.63 8.75
N SER A 43 -9.39 -5.19 9.10
CA SER A 43 -8.48 -5.82 8.13
C SER A 43 -9.07 -7.10 7.51
N LYS A 44 -10.01 -7.78 8.19
CA LYS A 44 -10.83 -8.86 7.61
C LYS A 44 -11.90 -8.36 6.63
N LEU A 45 -12.19 -7.06 6.59
CA LEU A 45 -12.86 -6.45 5.42
C LEU A 45 -11.93 -6.42 4.19
N GLY A 46 -10.65 -6.75 4.35
CA GLY A 46 -9.72 -7.04 3.26
C GLY A 46 -10.27 -8.16 2.38
N LEU A 47 -10.61 -7.81 1.15
CA LEU A 47 -11.51 -8.51 0.23
C LEU A 47 -11.12 -9.96 -0.19
N GLN A 48 -10.05 -10.54 0.35
CA GLN A 48 -9.37 -11.72 -0.23
C GLN A 48 -10.17 -13.04 -0.13
N ASP A 49 -10.85 -13.31 0.99
CA ASP A 49 -11.58 -14.58 1.13
C ASP A 49 -12.90 -14.59 0.35
N LEU A 50 -13.53 -13.42 0.19
CA LEU A 50 -14.79 -13.28 -0.51
C LEU A 50 -14.63 -13.55 -2.02
N TYR A 51 -13.52 -13.11 -2.60
CA TYR A 51 -13.23 -13.27 -4.02
C TYR A 51 -12.95 -14.73 -4.44
N ARG A 52 -12.38 -15.55 -3.55
CA ARG A 52 -11.99 -16.92 -3.90
C ARG A 52 -13.16 -17.87 -4.17
N THR A 53 -14.36 -17.57 -3.67
CA THR A 53 -15.50 -18.51 -3.68
C THR A 53 -16.07 -18.80 -5.06
N SER A 54 -16.09 -17.83 -5.98
CA SER A 54 -16.53 -18.06 -7.36
C SER A 54 -16.05 -16.95 -8.29
N LEU A 55 -15.53 -17.36 -9.46
CA LEU A 55 -15.09 -16.45 -10.53
C LEU A 55 -16.23 -15.53 -10.99
N LEU A 56 -17.46 -16.02 -10.92
CA LEU A 56 -18.65 -15.28 -11.31
C LEU A 56 -18.93 -14.16 -10.31
N THR A 57 -18.70 -14.38 -9.01
CA THR A 57 -18.83 -13.35 -7.98
C THR A 57 -17.82 -12.23 -8.16
N ALA A 58 -16.60 -12.54 -8.63
CA ALA A 58 -15.55 -11.55 -8.91
C ALA A 58 -16.00 -10.47 -9.92
N VAL A 59 -16.83 -10.83 -10.90
CA VAL A 59 -17.40 -9.91 -11.91
C VAL A 59 -18.39 -8.89 -11.32
N PHE A 60 -19.04 -9.23 -10.21
CA PHE A 60 -19.97 -8.33 -9.49
C PHE A 60 -19.31 -7.60 -8.32
N CYS A 61 -18.01 -7.82 -8.10
CA CYS A 61 -17.28 -7.16 -7.03
C CYS A 61 -16.94 -5.72 -7.39
N ARG A 62 -16.68 -4.92 -6.35
CA ARG A 62 -16.28 -3.51 -6.50
C ARG A 62 -14.89 -3.35 -7.13
N GLU A 63 -14.04 -4.36 -6.96
CA GLU A 63 -12.67 -4.43 -7.47
C GLU A 63 -12.52 -5.68 -8.35
N PRO A 64 -13.19 -5.73 -9.52
CA PRO A 64 -13.23 -6.93 -10.35
C PRO A 64 -11.84 -7.39 -10.80
N LEU A 65 -10.89 -6.48 -11.05
CA LEU A 65 -9.54 -6.85 -11.46
C LEU A 65 -8.79 -7.50 -10.31
N THR A 66 -8.83 -6.87 -9.14
CA THR A 66 -8.24 -7.43 -7.91
C THR A 66 -8.86 -8.78 -7.56
N ALA A 67 -10.18 -8.92 -7.73
CA ALA A 67 -10.91 -10.16 -7.50
C ALA A 67 -10.52 -11.26 -8.50
N LEU A 68 -10.43 -10.95 -9.78
CA LEU A 68 -10.01 -11.89 -10.83
C LEU A 68 -8.59 -12.43 -10.55
N TYR A 69 -7.64 -11.56 -10.16
CA TYR A 69 -6.28 -11.98 -9.80
C TYR A 69 -6.19 -12.81 -8.51
N THR A 70 -7.27 -12.95 -7.73
CA THR A 70 -7.28 -13.93 -6.63
C THR A 70 -7.48 -15.37 -7.10
N HIS A 71 -7.93 -15.58 -8.34
CA HIS A 71 -8.13 -16.90 -8.94
C HIS A 71 -6.90 -17.37 -9.71
N SER A 72 -6.42 -18.58 -9.40
CA SER A 72 -5.27 -19.20 -10.06
C SER A 72 -5.45 -19.40 -11.57
N ALA A 73 -6.69 -19.68 -12.01
CA ALA A 73 -7.00 -19.82 -13.44
C ALA A 73 -6.74 -18.51 -14.20
N PHE A 74 -7.17 -17.37 -13.65
CA PHE A 74 -6.94 -16.07 -14.27
C PHE A 74 -5.46 -15.67 -14.23
N GLN A 75 -4.75 -16.02 -13.16
CA GLN A 75 -3.29 -15.87 -13.06
C GLN A 75 -2.59 -16.66 -14.19
N MET A 76 -2.94 -17.93 -14.40
CA MET A 76 -2.36 -18.75 -15.46
C MET A 76 -2.65 -18.18 -16.86
N ILE A 77 -3.90 -17.80 -17.12
CA ILE A 77 -4.30 -17.14 -18.38
C ILE A 77 -3.49 -15.86 -18.60
N SER A 78 -3.27 -15.06 -17.54
CA SER A 78 -2.45 -13.86 -17.61
C SER A 78 -0.99 -14.17 -18.00
N VAL A 79 -0.37 -15.19 -17.41
CA VAL A 79 1.01 -15.59 -17.79
C VAL A 79 1.06 -16.02 -19.26
N ILE A 80 0.11 -16.83 -19.72
CA ILE A 80 0.04 -17.26 -21.12
C ILE A 80 -0.13 -16.06 -22.04
N ALA A 81 -1.08 -15.17 -21.75
CA ALA A 81 -1.34 -13.97 -22.54
C ALA A 81 -0.12 -13.04 -22.59
N GLY A 82 0.49 -12.75 -21.44
CA GLY A 82 1.68 -11.91 -21.38
C GLY A 82 2.88 -12.55 -22.09
N SER A 83 3.05 -13.86 -22.00
CA SER A 83 4.12 -14.58 -22.72
C SER A 83 3.89 -14.55 -24.23
N TYR A 84 2.63 -14.70 -24.67
CA TYR A 84 2.27 -14.54 -26.08
C TYR A 84 2.62 -13.14 -26.59
N LEU A 85 2.33 -12.08 -25.85
CA LEU A 85 2.72 -10.71 -26.23
C LEU A 85 4.23 -10.56 -26.39
N VAL A 86 5.01 -11.12 -25.45
CA VAL A 86 6.48 -11.09 -25.53
C VAL A 86 7.01 -11.88 -26.72
N ILE A 87 6.51 -13.11 -26.94
CA ILE A 87 6.90 -13.95 -28.07
C ILE A 87 6.52 -13.29 -29.39
N ARG A 88 5.35 -12.65 -29.45
CA ARG A 88 4.87 -11.96 -30.65
C ARG A 88 5.73 -10.74 -30.97
N ALA A 89 6.04 -9.89 -29.97
CA ALA A 89 6.95 -8.78 -30.16
C ALA A 89 8.32 -9.28 -30.66
N TYR A 90 8.80 -10.40 -30.10
CA TYR A 90 10.02 -11.07 -30.58
C TYR A 90 9.90 -11.56 -32.04
N LEU A 91 8.81 -12.23 -32.42
CA LEU A 91 8.61 -12.72 -33.79
C LEU A 91 8.46 -11.58 -34.80
N ARG A 92 7.77 -10.49 -34.45
CA ARG A 92 7.73 -9.29 -35.29
C ARG A 92 9.11 -8.66 -35.44
N SER A 93 9.87 -8.56 -34.35
CA SER A 93 11.26 -8.10 -34.42
C SER A 93 12.14 -9.00 -35.32
N SER A 94 11.79 -10.29 -35.45
CA SER A 94 12.49 -11.24 -36.30
C SER A 94 12.16 -11.10 -37.80
N GLN A 95 11.02 -10.53 -38.19
CA GLN A 95 10.72 -10.27 -39.61
C GLN A 95 11.65 -9.21 -40.20
N TYR A 96 12.05 -8.22 -39.40
CA TYR A 96 13.08 -7.24 -39.76
C TYR A 96 14.49 -7.84 -39.88
N ARG A 97 14.66 -9.13 -39.60
CA ARG A 97 15.94 -9.84 -39.66
C ARG A 97 16.25 -10.43 -41.03
N ASP A 98 15.22 -10.70 -41.84
CA ASP A 98 15.36 -11.35 -43.16
C ASP A 98 15.44 -10.35 -44.32
N ASP A 99 15.14 -9.06 -44.09
CA ASP A 99 15.47 -8.02 -45.07
C ASP A 99 16.98 -7.85 -45.16
N GLN A 100 17.55 -8.02 -46.36
CA GLN A 100 18.99 -7.93 -46.66
C GLN A 100 19.62 -6.53 -46.44
N HIS A 101 19.02 -5.69 -45.61
CA HIS A 101 19.41 -4.31 -45.38
C HIS A 101 20.41 -4.24 -44.21
N ARG A 102 21.64 -4.65 -44.47
CA ARG A 102 22.75 -4.47 -43.51
C ARG A 102 23.09 -2.97 -43.46
N MET A 103 22.80 -2.30 -42.35
CA MET A 103 22.98 -0.85 -42.20
C MET A 103 24.05 -0.53 -41.15
N VAL A 104 24.71 0.61 -41.34
CA VAL A 104 25.72 1.15 -40.42
C VAL A 104 25.28 2.56 -40.07
N LYS A 105 25.07 2.85 -38.78
CA LYS A 105 24.80 4.20 -38.29
C LYS A 105 26.13 4.93 -38.06
N VAL A 106 26.22 6.19 -38.49
CA VAL A 106 27.40 7.05 -38.34
C VAL A 106 27.05 8.28 -37.51
N ASP A 107 27.34 8.26 -36.22
CA ASP A 107 27.41 9.48 -35.38
C ASP A 107 28.89 9.77 -35.07
N THR A 108 29.59 10.50 -35.95
CA THR A 108 30.95 11.08 -35.78
C THR A 108 32.12 10.20 -35.23
N VAL A 109 31.88 8.95 -34.87
CA VAL A 109 32.83 7.90 -34.49
C VAL A 109 32.26 6.59 -35.03
N LEU A 110 32.82 6.07 -36.13
CA LEU A 110 32.36 4.80 -36.69
C LEU A 110 32.68 3.64 -35.76
N ILE A 111 31.63 2.97 -35.30
CA ILE A 111 31.72 1.65 -34.71
C ILE A 111 31.45 0.64 -35.83
N GLN A 112 32.52 -0.01 -36.27
CA GLN A 112 32.42 -1.22 -37.07
C GLN A 112 32.09 -2.38 -36.13
N THR A 113 30.89 -2.98 -36.23
CA THR A 113 30.58 -4.20 -35.49
C THR A 113 31.02 -5.43 -36.30
N PRO A 114 31.58 -6.48 -35.68
CA PRO A 114 32.04 -7.71 -36.36
C PRO A 114 30.90 -8.60 -36.90
N TYR A 115 29.70 -8.03 -37.08
CA TYR A 115 28.46 -8.73 -37.45
C TYR A 115 28.43 -9.31 -38.87
N GLN A 116 29.46 -9.05 -39.69
CA GLN A 116 29.53 -9.49 -41.08
C GLN A 116 29.76 -11.01 -41.27
N ARG A 117 30.04 -11.79 -40.20
CA ARG A 117 30.35 -13.23 -40.32
C ARG A 117 29.34 -14.22 -39.70
N ASN A 118 28.32 -13.79 -38.94
CA ASN A 118 27.30 -14.71 -38.42
C ASN A 118 25.93 -14.02 -38.20
N PRO A 119 24.83 -14.45 -38.87
CA PRO A 119 23.53 -13.76 -38.89
C PRO A 119 22.64 -14.01 -37.64
N THR A 120 23.23 -14.25 -36.46
CA THR A 120 22.47 -14.80 -35.32
C THR A 120 21.77 -13.78 -34.41
N TRP A 121 21.87 -12.46 -34.65
CA TRP A 121 21.30 -11.42 -33.78
C TRP A 121 20.68 -10.26 -34.58
N ILE A 122 19.60 -9.66 -34.05
CA ILE A 122 18.74 -8.65 -34.71
C ILE A 122 19.50 -7.32 -34.90
N ASP A 123 19.50 -6.76 -36.12
CA ASP A 123 20.20 -5.51 -36.47
C ASP A 123 19.26 -4.30 -36.43
N PHE A 124 19.20 -3.63 -35.27
CA PHE A 124 18.38 -2.44 -35.06
C PHE A 124 19.06 -1.14 -35.54
N SER A 125 20.12 -1.19 -36.34
CA SER A 125 20.58 0.03 -37.05
C SER A 125 19.55 0.54 -38.08
N LEU A 126 18.64 -0.34 -38.52
CA LEU A 126 17.37 -0.03 -39.20
C LEU A 126 16.29 0.59 -38.30
N ALA A 127 16.49 0.67 -36.98
CA ALA A 127 15.44 1.10 -36.06
C ALA A 127 15.12 2.60 -36.12
N SER A 128 16.02 3.43 -36.65
CA SER A 128 15.74 4.83 -36.95
C SER A 128 14.68 5.00 -38.05
N CYS A 129 14.64 4.00 -38.94
CA CYS A 129 13.73 3.86 -40.07
C CYS A 129 12.30 3.47 -39.66
N ALA A 130 12.20 2.83 -38.51
CA ALA A 130 11.01 2.21 -37.97
C ALA A 130 10.86 2.54 -36.48
N TRP A 131 11.29 3.74 -36.03
CA TRP A 131 11.37 4.03 -34.60
C TRP A 131 9.98 3.95 -33.95
N GLU A 132 8.94 4.28 -34.72
CA GLU A 132 7.55 4.12 -34.33
C GLU A 132 7.20 2.65 -34.08
N GLU A 133 7.55 1.76 -35.01
CA GLU A 133 7.34 0.32 -34.93
C GLU A 133 8.16 -0.31 -33.79
N ASN A 134 9.38 0.18 -33.55
CA ASN A 134 10.25 -0.32 -32.48
C ASN A 134 9.78 0.15 -31.10
N LEU A 135 9.39 1.41 -30.96
CA LEU A 135 8.76 1.88 -29.74
C LEU A 135 7.46 1.11 -29.51
N HIS A 136 6.68 0.83 -30.56
CA HIS A 136 5.51 -0.04 -30.47
C HIS A 136 5.87 -1.46 -29.98
N LEU A 137 6.93 -2.09 -30.50
CA LEU A 137 7.44 -3.38 -30.01
C LEU A 137 7.84 -3.33 -28.52
N VAL A 138 8.52 -2.26 -28.10
CA VAL A 138 8.90 -2.05 -26.70
C VAL A 138 7.66 -1.89 -25.82
N LEU A 139 6.64 -1.16 -26.28
CA LEU A 139 5.38 -1.02 -25.56
C LEU A 139 4.62 -2.35 -25.46
N GLU A 140 4.63 -3.19 -26.50
CA GLU A 140 4.09 -4.55 -26.45
C GLU A 140 4.84 -5.43 -25.44
N LEU A 141 6.17 -5.31 -25.36
CA LEU A 141 6.98 -6.01 -24.36
C LEU A 141 6.65 -5.53 -22.94
N VAL A 142 6.56 -4.22 -22.72
CA VAL A 142 6.19 -3.64 -21.41
C VAL A 142 4.81 -4.17 -20.96
N GLN A 143 3.83 -4.22 -21.87
CA GLN A 143 2.52 -4.79 -21.59
C GLN A 143 2.60 -6.28 -21.24
N GLY A 144 3.34 -7.07 -22.05
CA GLY A 144 3.52 -8.50 -21.83
C GLY A 144 4.15 -8.80 -20.46
N PHE A 145 5.24 -8.12 -20.12
CA PHE A 145 5.89 -8.25 -18.82
C PHE A 145 5.00 -7.78 -17.67
N ALA A 146 4.24 -6.70 -17.83
CA ALA A 146 3.32 -6.22 -16.80
C ALA A 146 2.23 -7.24 -16.46
N ILE A 147 1.69 -7.94 -17.47
CA ILE A 147 0.70 -9.00 -17.25
C ILE A 147 1.35 -10.20 -16.54
N ILE A 148 2.55 -10.61 -16.96
CA ILE A 148 3.31 -11.70 -16.31
C ILE A 148 3.62 -11.35 -14.85
N LEU A 149 4.18 -10.18 -14.60
CA LEU A 149 4.51 -9.69 -13.25
C LEU A 149 3.26 -9.60 -12.38
N SER A 150 2.15 -9.06 -12.89
CA SER A 150 0.87 -9.00 -12.16
C SER A 150 0.43 -10.38 -11.71
N SER A 151 0.53 -11.38 -12.59
CA SER A 151 0.23 -12.77 -12.25
C SER A 151 1.17 -13.35 -11.18
N LEU A 152 2.49 -13.15 -11.34
CA LEU A 152 3.49 -13.62 -10.38
C LEU A 152 3.29 -13.00 -8.99
N PHE A 153 3.09 -11.68 -8.90
CA PHE A 153 2.83 -11.00 -7.62
C PHE A 153 1.51 -11.45 -6.99
N ALA A 154 0.46 -11.65 -7.79
CA ALA A 154 -0.82 -12.18 -7.30
C ALA A 154 -0.67 -13.62 -6.77
N HIS A 155 0.15 -14.44 -7.42
CA HIS A 155 0.49 -15.79 -6.97
C HIS A 155 1.15 -15.79 -5.59
N PHE A 156 2.00 -14.80 -5.31
CA PHE A 156 2.61 -14.58 -3.99
C PHE A 156 1.67 -13.88 -2.97
N CYS A 157 0.35 -13.95 -3.17
CA CYS A 157 -0.68 -13.34 -2.33
C CYS A 157 -0.64 -11.80 -2.24
N ILE A 158 0.07 -11.12 -3.15
CA ILE A 158 0.13 -9.66 -3.21
C ILE A 158 -0.98 -9.16 -4.16
N THR A 159 -2.25 -9.45 -3.83
CA THR A 159 -3.40 -9.28 -4.74
C THR A 159 -3.69 -7.83 -5.15
N ARG A 160 -3.15 -6.84 -4.44
CA ARG A 160 -3.23 -5.41 -4.82
C ARG A 160 -2.10 -4.95 -5.75
N ALA A 161 -1.04 -5.74 -5.93
CA ALA A 161 0.05 -5.41 -6.84
C ALA A 161 -0.39 -5.37 -8.31
N PRO A 162 -1.22 -6.29 -8.85
CA PRO A 162 -1.72 -6.22 -10.21
C PRO A 162 -2.25 -4.83 -10.58
N ARG A 163 -3.15 -4.26 -9.78
CA ARG A 163 -3.68 -2.90 -10.00
C ARG A 163 -2.57 -1.86 -10.15
N LYS A 164 -1.54 -1.92 -9.29
CA LYS A 164 -0.40 -0.98 -9.32
C LYS A 164 0.49 -1.20 -10.54
N ILE A 165 0.73 -2.45 -10.91
CA ILE A 165 1.53 -2.83 -12.08
C ILE A 165 0.82 -2.40 -13.37
N PHE A 166 -0.49 -2.65 -13.50
CA PHE A 166 -1.29 -2.18 -14.63
C PHE A 166 -1.35 -0.66 -14.72
N ALA A 167 -1.46 0.05 -13.59
CA ALA A 167 -1.44 1.51 -13.60
C ALA A 167 -0.08 2.07 -14.05
N LEU A 168 1.03 1.50 -13.57
CA LEU A 168 2.39 1.92 -13.97
C LEU A 168 2.67 1.57 -15.44
N ALA A 169 2.39 0.33 -15.85
CA ALA A 169 2.58 -0.12 -17.23
C ALA A 169 1.68 0.68 -18.18
N GLY A 170 0.42 0.93 -17.82
CA GLY A 170 -0.49 1.78 -18.57
C GLY A 170 0.00 3.23 -18.69
N LEU A 171 0.67 3.76 -17.66
CA LEU A 171 1.32 5.07 -17.73
C LEU A 171 2.51 5.06 -18.69
N ILE A 172 3.38 4.05 -18.62
CA ILE A 172 4.54 3.91 -19.52
C ILE A 172 4.06 3.76 -20.97
N VAL A 173 3.08 2.89 -21.21
CA VAL A 173 2.45 2.71 -22.52
C VAL A 173 1.79 4.00 -23.00
N GLY A 174 1.06 4.69 -22.13
CA GLY A 174 0.43 5.95 -22.49
C GLY A 174 1.43 7.06 -22.83
N LEU A 175 2.56 7.13 -22.12
CA LEU A 175 3.65 8.06 -22.42
C LEU A 175 4.36 7.67 -23.73
N GLY A 176 4.63 6.39 -23.96
CA GLY A 176 5.22 5.93 -25.21
C GLY A 176 4.31 6.20 -26.40
N ASN A 177 3.00 5.97 -26.26
CA ASN A 177 2.02 6.32 -27.29
C ASN A 177 1.90 7.83 -27.50
N LEU A 178 2.06 8.64 -26.46
CA LEU A 178 2.14 10.10 -26.59
C LEU A 178 3.42 10.52 -27.34
N VAL A 179 4.54 9.86 -27.08
CA VAL A 179 5.79 10.09 -27.83
C VAL A 179 5.61 9.70 -29.29
N LEU A 180 4.97 8.56 -29.57
CA LEU A 180 4.60 8.15 -30.94
C LEU A 180 3.71 9.21 -31.61
N PHE A 181 2.69 9.70 -30.90
CA PHE A 181 1.79 10.74 -31.40
C PHE A 181 2.49 12.07 -31.69
N ILE A 182 3.39 12.51 -30.81
CA ILE A 182 4.12 13.78 -30.96
C ILE A 182 5.19 13.66 -32.05
N GLY A 183 5.85 12.50 -32.15
CA GLY A 183 6.96 12.27 -33.07
C GLY A 183 6.52 11.89 -34.50
N SER A 184 5.27 11.46 -34.71
CA SER A 184 4.79 11.17 -36.06
C SER A 184 4.58 12.48 -36.84
N ASP A 185 5.33 12.66 -37.91
CA ASP A 185 5.33 13.88 -38.71
C ASP A 185 4.06 13.96 -39.60
N GLY A 186 3.50 15.15 -39.77
CA GLY A 186 2.08 15.42 -40.12
C GLY A 186 1.47 14.72 -41.35
N SER A 187 2.26 14.06 -42.21
CA SER A 187 1.79 13.31 -43.39
C SER A 187 1.54 11.82 -43.15
N SER A 188 2.28 11.15 -42.25
CA SER A 188 2.00 9.77 -41.77
C SER A 188 1.29 9.78 -40.41
N ALA A 189 1.38 10.90 -39.69
CA ALA A 189 0.78 11.14 -38.38
C ALA A 189 -0.68 10.77 -38.30
N TYR A 190 -1.47 10.96 -39.35
CA TYR A 190 -2.91 10.67 -39.30
C TYR A 190 -3.25 9.18 -39.21
N VAL A 191 -2.41 8.30 -39.75
CA VAL A 191 -2.64 6.84 -39.74
C VAL A 191 -1.99 6.23 -38.51
N VAL A 192 -0.76 6.63 -38.19
CA VAL A 192 -0.03 6.10 -37.02
C VAL A 192 -0.63 6.63 -35.71
N ALA A 193 -1.03 7.92 -35.62
CA ALA A 193 -1.75 8.42 -34.44
C ALA A 193 -3.07 7.67 -34.21
N TYR A 194 -3.74 7.24 -35.28
CA TYR A 194 -5.00 6.49 -35.21
C TYR A 194 -4.78 5.06 -34.72
N GLU A 195 -3.72 4.37 -35.18
CA GLU A 195 -3.30 3.06 -34.67
C GLU A 195 -2.78 3.13 -33.22
N CYS A 196 -2.09 4.21 -32.85
CA CYS A 196 -1.54 4.41 -31.53
C CYS A 196 -2.62 4.74 -30.47
N LEU A 197 -3.68 5.45 -30.87
CA LEU A 197 -4.87 5.70 -30.06
C LEU A 197 -5.73 4.43 -29.87
N THR A 198 -5.75 3.53 -30.85
CA THR A 198 -6.48 2.26 -30.77
C THR A 198 -5.72 1.17 -30.00
N THR A 199 -4.39 1.22 -29.88
CA THR A 199 -3.56 0.20 -29.20
C THR A 199 -3.48 0.29 -27.67
N PHE A 200 -4.22 1.22 -27.05
CA PHE A 200 -4.26 1.35 -25.58
C PHE A 200 -4.87 0.10 -24.86
N PHE A 201 -5.42 -0.90 -25.56
CA PHE A 201 -6.23 -1.97 -24.94
C PHE A 201 -6.12 -3.41 -25.46
N VAL A 202 -5.21 -3.76 -26.38
CA VAL A 202 -4.76 -5.14 -26.75
C VAL A 202 -4.29 -5.16 -28.21
N VAL A 203 -3.17 -5.86 -28.39
CA VAL A 203 -2.36 -6.22 -29.56
C VAL A 203 -3.10 -7.11 -30.57
N SER A 204 -3.17 -6.69 -31.85
CA SER A 204 -2.74 -7.50 -33.01
C SER A 204 -3.14 -6.91 -34.36
N GLU A 205 -2.15 -6.73 -35.25
CA GLU A 205 -2.34 -6.73 -36.70
C GLU A 205 -1.51 -7.83 -37.36
N THR A 206 -2.17 -8.59 -38.24
CA THR A 206 -1.60 -9.31 -39.37
C THR A 206 -2.61 -9.27 -40.52
N LEU A 207 -2.10 -8.90 -41.70
CA LEU A 207 -2.70 -8.91 -43.04
C LEU A 207 -3.52 -7.65 -43.42
N PHE A 208 -2.91 -6.67 -44.11
CA PHE A 208 -3.00 -6.56 -45.58
C PHE A 208 -2.18 -5.38 -46.16
N GLU A 209 -1.25 -5.68 -47.07
CA GLU A 209 -0.89 -4.78 -48.18
C GLU A 209 -2.10 -4.65 -49.10
N LEU A 210 -2.81 -3.51 -49.13
CA LEU A 210 -3.34 -2.87 -50.35
C LEU A 210 -4.33 -1.73 -50.03
N GLN A 211 -3.96 -0.56 -50.56
CA GLN A 211 -4.82 0.49 -51.13
C GLN A 211 -5.39 1.61 -50.22
N MET A 212 -4.78 2.79 -50.41
CA MET A 212 -5.29 4.12 -50.07
C MET A 212 -6.70 4.39 -50.63
N THR A 213 -7.58 5.05 -49.85
CA THR A 213 -8.08 6.43 -50.12
C THR A 213 -9.21 6.88 -49.18
N SER A 214 -9.10 8.15 -48.75
CA SER A 214 -10.13 9.12 -48.26
C SER A 214 -10.71 9.03 -46.82
N ASN A 215 -10.38 10.08 -46.04
CA ASN A 215 -10.90 10.53 -44.72
C ASN A 215 -12.17 11.43 -44.89
N PRO A 216 -12.96 11.86 -43.86
CA PRO A 216 -12.58 12.02 -42.44
C PRO A 216 -13.65 11.70 -41.34
N MET A 217 -13.15 11.66 -40.10
CA MET A 217 -13.65 12.41 -38.91
C MET A 217 -14.27 11.65 -37.72
N MET A 218 -13.67 11.93 -36.54
CA MET A 218 -14.10 11.77 -35.14
C MET A 218 -13.91 10.43 -34.41
N GLN A 219 -13.19 10.52 -33.26
CA GLN A 219 -13.24 9.76 -31.98
C GLN A 219 -11.81 9.39 -31.52
N SER A 220 -11.32 9.52 -30.28
CA SER A 220 -11.81 10.04 -29.00
C SER A 220 -10.61 10.16 -28.04
N ILE A 221 -10.61 11.20 -27.20
CA ILE A 221 -9.81 11.31 -25.96
C ILE A 221 -10.42 10.34 -24.93
N PHE A 222 -9.63 9.45 -24.27
CA PHE A 222 -9.73 9.10 -22.83
C PHE A 222 -8.67 8.07 -22.38
N VAL A 223 -7.62 8.59 -21.74
CA VAL A 223 -7.07 8.23 -20.41
C VAL A 223 -7.36 6.81 -19.89
N PHE A 224 -6.44 5.85 -20.08
CA PHE A 224 -6.55 4.53 -19.46
C PHE A 224 -5.43 4.11 -18.48
N PRO A 225 -4.87 5.05 -17.69
CA PRO A 225 -4.45 4.69 -16.33
C PRO A 225 -5.42 5.24 -15.27
N CYS A 226 -6.02 6.40 -15.52
CA CYS A 226 -6.64 7.21 -14.46
C CYS A 226 -7.96 6.64 -13.92
N PRO A 227 -8.91 6.12 -14.73
CA PRO A 227 -10.12 5.50 -14.19
C PRO A 227 -9.84 4.25 -13.33
N ILE A 228 -8.86 3.40 -13.70
CA ILE A 228 -8.44 2.23 -12.90
C ILE A 228 -7.83 2.68 -11.57
N LEU A 229 -7.10 3.82 -11.56
CA LEU A 229 -6.56 4.39 -10.32
C LEU A 229 -7.66 4.78 -9.33
N PHE A 230 -8.87 5.15 -9.79
CA PHE A 230 -9.95 5.62 -8.92
C PHE A 230 -11.11 4.63 -8.71
N MET A 231 -11.53 3.87 -9.73
CA MET A 231 -12.76 3.06 -9.73
C MET A 231 -12.62 1.80 -10.62
N GLU A 232 -12.32 0.63 -10.03
CA GLU A 232 -12.30 -0.65 -10.77
C GLU A 232 -13.72 -1.14 -11.18
N THR A 233 -14.79 -0.59 -10.60
CA THR A 233 -16.19 -1.04 -10.80
C THR A 233 -16.66 -1.02 -12.26
N PHE A 234 -16.11 -0.14 -13.08
CA PHE A 234 -16.50 0.03 -14.48
C PHE A 234 -15.53 -0.61 -15.46
N VAL A 235 -14.54 -1.37 -14.98
CA VAL A 235 -13.49 -1.92 -15.86
C VAL A 235 -14.11 -2.79 -16.96
N LEU A 236 -15.13 -3.59 -16.67
CA LEU A 236 -15.77 -4.45 -17.68
C LEU A 236 -16.62 -3.65 -18.68
N GLU A 237 -17.37 -2.66 -18.20
CA GLU A 237 -18.18 -1.77 -19.04
C GLU A 237 -17.29 -0.88 -19.92
N LEU A 238 -16.17 -0.39 -19.38
CA LEU A 238 -15.18 0.39 -20.12
C LEU A 238 -14.46 -0.48 -21.15
N ILE A 239 -14.10 -1.73 -20.81
CA ILE A 239 -13.55 -2.69 -21.76
C ILE A 239 -14.58 -2.99 -22.86
N ALA A 240 -15.83 -3.28 -22.52
CA ALA A 240 -16.88 -3.57 -23.50
C ALA A 240 -17.20 -2.36 -24.39
N ALA A 241 -17.24 -1.14 -23.83
CA ALA A 241 -17.41 0.09 -24.59
C ALA A 241 -16.20 0.35 -25.51
N SER A 242 -14.98 0.16 -25.00
CA SER A 242 -13.75 0.23 -25.79
C SER A 242 -13.76 -0.78 -26.95
N LEU A 243 -14.16 -2.03 -26.69
CA LEU A 243 -14.31 -3.07 -27.72
C LEU A 243 -15.44 -2.77 -28.70
N SER A 244 -16.54 -2.14 -28.27
CA SER A 244 -17.63 -1.73 -29.16
C SER A 244 -17.18 -0.62 -30.11
N ILE A 245 -16.47 0.38 -29.58
CA ILE A 245 -15.89 1.46 -30.38
C ILE A 245 -14.89 0.88 -31.39
N ARG A 246 -14.06 -0.08 -30.98
CA ARG A 246 -13.14 -0.82 -31.87
C ARG A 246 -13.88 -1.60 -32.96
N MET A 247 -14.91 -2.37 -32.61
CA MET A 247 -15.73 -3.11 -33.58
C MET A 247 -16.40 -2.19 -34.60
N ILE A 248 -16.84 -1.00 -34.18
CA ILE A 248 -17.41 0.01 -35.08
C ILE A 248 -16.32 0.59 -35.99
N ALA A 249 -15.16 0.95 -35.43
CA ALA A 249 -14.03 1.47 -36.18
C ALA A 249 -13.52 0.45 -37.22
N ASP A 250 -13.31 -0.81 -36.81
CA ASP A 250 -12.91 -1.91 -37.69
C ASP A 250 -14.00 -2.25 -38.72
N GLY A 251 -15.28 -2.15 -38.35
CA GLY A 251 -16.42 -2.35 -39.24
C GLY A 251 -16.52 -1.27 -40.32
N VAL A 252 -16.26 -0.01 -39.95
CA VAL A 252 -16.15 1.10 -40.90
C VAL A 252 -14.97 0.88 -41.86
N ASN A 253 -13.87 0.32 -41.37
CA ASN A 253 -12.71 -0.05 -42.18
C ASN A 253 -12.85 -1.41 -42.92
N LYS A 254 -14.03 -2.06 -42.85
CA LYS A 254 -14.33 -3.38 -43.42
C LYS A 254 -13.38 -4.52 -43.00
N SER A 255 -12.68 -4.38 -41.88
CA SER A 255 -11.64 -5.30 -41.40
C SER A 255 -11.89 -5.73 -39.95
N ILE A 256 -13.04 -6.34 -39.68
CA ILE A 256 -13.35 -6.84 -38.32
C ILE A 256 -12.43 -8.03 -38.00
N LYS A 257 -11.52 -7.83 -37.03
CA LYS A 257 -10.59 -8.86 -36.56
C LYS A 257 -11.30 -9.89 -35.68
N VAL A 258 -10.99 -11.18 -35.89
CA VAL A 258 -11.64 -12.30 -35.16
C VAL A 258 -11.38 -12.22 -33.66
N GLU A 259 -10.21 -11.74 -33.24
CA GLU A 259 -9.86 -11.63 -31.82
C GLU A 259 -10.64 -10.51 -31.12
N VAL A 260 -10.84 -9.38 -31.80
CA VAL A 260 -11.68 -8.27 -31.29
C VAL A 260 -13.12 -8.74 -31.18
N LEU A 261 -13.60 -9.52 -32.15
CA LEU A 261 -14.92 -10.15 -32.11
C LEU A 261 -15.03 -11.16 -30.96
N VAL A 262 -14.02 -12.02 -30.74
CA VAL A 262 -14.02 -13.00 -29.64
C VAL A 262 -13.98 -12.28 -28.29
N ALA A 263 -13.12 -11.29 -28.12
CA ALA A 263 -13.08 -10.48 -26.90
C ALA A 263 -14.40 -9.76 -26.68
N PHE A 264 -14.96 -9.14 -27.72
CA PHE A 264 -16.25 -8.48 -27.66
C PHE A 264 -17.37 -9.46 -27.28
N VAL A 265 -17.41 -10.66 -27.86
CA VAL A 265 -18.39 -11.71 -27.53
C VAL A 265 -18.19 -12.18 -26.09
N LEU A 266 -16.96 -12.42 -25.63
CA LEU A 266 -16.68 -12.86 -24.27
C LEU A 266 -17.08 -11.81 -23.23
N PHE A 267 -16.70 -10.55 -23.43
CA PHE A 267 -17.05 -9.46 -22.50
C PHE A 267 -18.55 -9.10 -22.60
N SER A 268 -19.16 -9.15 -23.79
CA SER A 268 -20.60 -8.99 -23.96
C SER A 268 -21.37 -10.16 -23.35
N LEU A 269 -20.87 -11.40 -23.45
CA LEU A 269 -21.45 -12.57 -22.79
C LEU A 269 -21.31 -12.45 -21.27
N ALA A 270 -20.18 -11.99 -20.75
CA ALA A 270 -20.01 -11.70 -19.34
C ALA A 270 -21.00 -10.63 -18.86
N LEU A 271 -21.22 -9.58 -19.66
CA LEU A 271 -22.21 -8.54 -19.39
C LEU A 271 -23.65 -9.08 -19.49
N LEU A 272 -23.96 -9.93 -20.48
CA LEU A 272 -25.25 -10.58 -20.65
C LEU A 272 -25.53 -11.56 -19.51
N LEU A 273 -24.55 -12.35 -19.07
CA LEU A 273 -24.64 -13.20 -17.89
C LEU A 273 -24.88 -12.36 -16.63
N LYS A 274 -24.18 -11.22 -16.50
CA LYS A 274 -24.40 -10.24 -15.43
C LYS A 274 -25.86 -9.74 -15.42
N VAL A 275 -26.42 -9.42 -16.59
CA VAL A 275 -27.82 -8.98 -16.76
C VAL A 275 -28.82 -10.12 -16.55
N ALA A 276 -28.55 -11.32 -17.06
CA ALA A 276 -29.43 -12.48 -16.99
C ALA A 276 -29.55 -13.00 -15.56
N GLN A 277 -28.43 -13.10 -14.82
CA GLN A 277 -28.47 -13.46 -13.40
C GLN A 277 -29.25 -12.45 -12.58
N LYS A 278 -29.14 -11.16 -12.93
CA LYS A 278 -29.95 -10.10 -12.31
C LYS A 278 -31.44 -10.26 -12.63
N ALA A 279 -31.79 -10.59 -13.86
CA ALA A 279 -33.18 -10.87 -14.25
C ALA A 279 -33.72 -12.09 -13.48
N LYS A 280 -32.96 -13.19 -13.41
CA LYS A 280 -33.29 -14.40 -12.67
C LYS A 280 -33.46 -14.13 -11.16
N ALA A 281 -32.52 -13.41 -10.55
CA ALA A 281 -32.62 -13.02 -9.14
C ALA A 281 -33.83 -12.12 -8.89
N SER A 282 -34.14 -11.20 -9.82
CA SER A 282 -35.34 -10.36 -9.73
C SER A 282 -36.62 -11.14 -9.86
N GLN A 283 -36.67 -12.15 -10.73
CA GLN A 283 -37.85 -13.01 -10.91
C GLN A 283 -38.08 -13.86 -9.67
N ALA A 284 -37.03 -14.53 -9.18
CA ALA A 284 -37.12 -15.35 -7.98
C ALA A 284 -37.54 -14.53 -6.74
N MET A 285 -37.07 -13.28 -6.61
CA MET A 285 -37.56 -12.39 -5.55
C MET A 285 -39.04 -11.98 -5.70
N LYS A 286 -39.58 -11.94 -6.93
CA LYS A 286 -41.03 -11.73 -7.14
C LYS A 286 -41.82 -12.96 -6.71
N GLU A 287 -41.33 -14.17 -7.00
CA GLU A 287 -41.96 -15.43 -6.57
C GLU A 287 -42.00 -15.53 -5.04
N ASP A 288 -40.88 -15.23 -4.37
CA ASP A 288 -40.82 -15.17 -2.90
C ASP A 288 -41.82 -14.13 -2.35
N ALA A 289 -41.89 -12.95 -2.97
CA ALA A 289 -42.82 -11.89 -2.57
C ALA A 289 -44.29 -12.34 -2.67
N VAL A 290 -44.65 -13.08 -3.73
CA VAL A 290 -46.01 -13.64 -3.90
C VAL A 290 -46.36 -14.61 -2.76
N LYS A 291 -45.42 -15.46 -2.32
CA LYS A 291 -45.63 -16.40 -1.20
C LYS A 291 -45.89 -15.66 0.12
N PHE A 292 -45.14 -14.59 0.39
CA PHE A 292 -45.41 -13.76 1.57
C PHE A 292 -46.71 -12.98 1.46
N ASP A 293 -47.04 -12.46 0.28
CA ASP A 293 -48.28 -11.73 0.04
C ASP A 293 -49.51 -12.64 0.13
N SER A 294 -49.41 -13.93 -0.20
CA SER A 294 -50.51 -14.88 0.01
C SER A 294 -50.73 -15.19 1.49
N ALA A 295 -49.67 -15.42 2.26
CA ALA A 295 -49.77 -15.63 3.71
C ALA A 295 -50.29 -14.37 4.43
N TRP A 296 -49.83 -13.19 4.01
CA TRP A 296 -50.34 -11.92 4.53
C TRP A 296 -51.83 -11.73 4.22
N ARG A 297 -52.26 -12.00 2.98
CA ARG A 297 -53.68 -11.92 2.60
C ARG A 297 -54.57 -12.83 3.44
N ALA A 298 -54.15 -14.08 3.65
CA ALA A 298 -54.90 -15.04 4.47
C ALA A 298 -55.14 -14.51 5.90
N MET A 299 -54.14 -13.90 6.53
CA MET A 299 -54.30 -13.29 7.87
C MET A 299 -55.17 -12.03 7.87
N MET A 300 -55.17 -11.27 6.77
CA MET A 300 -55.93 -10.02 6.63
C MET A 300 -57.40 -10.22 6.21
N GLU A 301 -57.83 -11.45 5.94
CA GLU A 301 -59.24 -11.77 5.64
C GLU A 301 -60.16 -11.55 6.86
N THR A 302 -59.61 -11.52 8.08
CA THR A 302 -60.38 -11.25 9.29
C THR A 302 -60.54 -9.73 9.50
N SER A 303 -61.76 -9.25 9.68
CA SER A 303 -62.06 -7.81 9.91
C SER A 303 -61.32 -7.24 11.13
N ALA A 304 -61.12 -8.05 12.17
CA ALA A 304 -60.31 -7.67 13.34
C ALA A 304 -58.85 -7.34 12.97
N SER A 305 -58.22 -8.13 12.09
CA SER A 305 -56.84 -7.88 11.63
C SER A 305 -56.70 -6.56 10.88
N GLN A 306 -57.72 -6.16 10.11
CA GLN A 306 -57.75 -4.87 9.41
C GLN A 306 -57.81 -3.71 10.40
N SER A 307 -58.71 -3.78 11.39
CA SER A 307 -58.80 -2.78 12.46
C SER A 307 -57.48 -2.63 13.22
N PHE A 308 -56.81 -3.74 13.55
CA PHE A 308 -55.52 -3.67 14.25
C PHE A 308 -54.37 -3.16 13.37
N LEU A 309 -54.43 -3.39 12.05
CA LEU A 309 -53.47 -2.80 11.12
C LEU A 309 -53.66 -1.28 11.03
N GLU A 310 -54.91 -0.80 11.01
CA GLU A 310 -55.22 0.64 11.09
C GLU A 310 -54.72 1.23 12.41
N ASP A 311 -54.86 0.50 13.52
CA ASP A 311 -54.28 0.89 14.81
C ASP A 311 -52.74 0.97 14.76
N THR A 312 -52.09 0.02 14.07
CA THR A 312 -50.64 0.06 13.86
C THR A 312 -50.23 1.34 13.13
N ASP A 313 -50.92 1.63 12.02
CA ASP A 313 -50.65 2.81 11.21
C ASP A 313 -50.97 4.11 11.98
N ARG A 314 -51.95 4.10 12.88
CA ARG A 314 -52.24 5.21 13.81
C ARG A 314 -51.09 5.43 14.80
N ILE A 315 -50.64 4.39 15.52
CA ILE A 315 -49.52 4.47 16.46
C ILE A 315 -48.27 5.06 15.77
N LEU A 316 -47.98 4.61 14.55
CA LEU A 316 -46.84 5.09 13.78
C LEU A 316 -47.02 6.52 13.29
N LYS A 317 -48.22 6.91 12.84
CA LYS A 317 -48.53 8.30 12.46
C LYS A 317 -48.36 9.24 13.66
N ASP A 318 -48.84 8.84 14.83
CA ASP A 318 -48.73 9.63 16.06
C ASP A 318 -47.26 9.79 16.47
N PHE A 319 -46.47 8.71 16.40
CA PHE A 319 -45.02 8.78 16.61
C PHE A 319 -44.31 9.72 15.62
N PHE A 320 -44.60 9.62 14.32
CA PHE A 320 -43.96 10.47 13.32
C PHE A 320 -44.45 11.93 13.37
N ALA A 321 -45.66 12.19 13.87
CA ALA A 321 -46.15 13.54 14.13
C ALA A 321 -45.38 14.20 15.28
N LEU A 322 -45.04 13.43 16.33
CA LEU A 322 -44.23 13.90 17.46
C LEU A 322 -42.75 14.07 17.09
N TYR A 323 -42.23 13.24 16.20
CA TYR A 323 -40.82 13.24 15.79
C TYR A 323 -40.67 13.37 14.26
N PRO A 324 -40.98 14.54 13.67
CA PRO A 324 -40.96 14.73 12.22
C PRO A 324 -39.56 14.54 11.61
N THR A 325 -38.47 14.82 12.36
CA THR A 325 -37.09 14.55 11.93
C THR A 325 -36.74 13.07 11.90
N LYS A 326 -37.49 12.23 12.63
CA LYS A 326 -37.36 10.77 12.63
C LYS A 326 -38.26 10.10 11.58
N SER A 327 -39.04 10.90 10.83
CA SER A 327 -39.92 10.43 9.74
C SER A 327 -39.17 10.24 8.40
N LEU A 328 -39.72 9.37 7.53
CA LEU A 328 -39.08 8.70 6.39
C LEU A 328 -38.20 9.55 5.44
N PRO A 329 -37.13 8.96 4.87
CA PRO A 329 -36.60 9.43 3.58
C PRO A 329 -37.54 8.97 2.45
N ASN A 330 -38.30 9.91 1.87
CA ASN A 330 -39.35 9.67 0.88
C ASN A 330 -38.99 8.66 -0.23
N CYS A 331 -39.76 7.57 -0.30
CA CYS A 331 -40.20 7.01 -1.57
C CYS A 331 -41.26 7.96 -2.17
N LYS A 332 -40.82 8.79 -3.13
CA LYS A 332 -41.61 9.65 -4.05
C LYS A 332 -42.33 10.88 -3.46
N HIS A 333 -41.66 12.04 -3.49
CA HIS A 333 -42.31 13.32 -3.79
C HIS A 333 -41.36 14.22 -4.60
N THR A 334 -41.80 14.54 -5.81
CA THR A 334 -41.53 15.82 -6.48
C THR A 334 -41.99 16.94 -5.54
N PHE A 335 -41.19 18.00 -5.43
CA PHE A 335 -41.47 19.18 -4.62
C PHE A 335 -42.92 19.69 -4.78
N MET A 336 -43.65 19.83 -3.67
CA MET A 336 -44.53 20.98 -3.47
C MET A 336 -44.00 21.72 -2.23
N MET A 337 -43.58 22.97 -2.44
CA MET A 337 -43.27 23.91 -1.37
C MET A 337 -44.56 24.29 -0.62
N PRO A 338 -44.49 24.69 0.65
CA PRO A 338 -45.61 25.30 1.34
C PRO A 338 -46.01 26.63 0.67
N GLU A 339 -47.31 26.81 0.49
CA GLU A 339 -48.00 27.90 -0.23
C GLU A 339 -47.86 29.28 0.43
N SER A 340 -47.07 29.42 1.51
CA SER A 340 -46.94 30.65 2.29
C SER A 340 -45.78 31.56 1.88
N LEU A 341 -44.98 31.23 0.87
CA LEU A 341 -43.78 32.00 0.48
C LEU A 341 -43.57 32.19 -1.02
N VAL A 342 -44.65 32.28 -1.81
CA VAL A 342 -44.56 32.74 -3.21
C VAL A 342 -45.35 34.05 -3.35
N LYS A 343 -44.63 35.17 -3.23
CA LYS A 343 -45.05 36.41 -3.88
C LYS A 343 -45.02 36.19 -5.39
N GLU A 344 -46.08 36.65 -6.05
CA GLU A 344 -46.28 36.64 -7.49
C GLU A 344 -45.03 37.05 -8.28
N PRO A 345 -44.74 36.36 -9.39
CA PRO A 345 -44.64 37.12 -10.62
C PRO A 345 -45.45 36.51 -11.77
N SER A 346 -46.28 37.38 -12.35
CA SER A 346 -46.73 37.47 -13.75
C SER A 346 -46.56 36.25 -14.67
N ALA A 347 -47.72 35.78 -15.13
CA ALA A 347 -48.04 35.02 -16.34
C ALA A 347 -46.91 34.81 -17.38
N GLY A 348 -46.53 33.55 -17.57
CA GLY A 348 -45.76 33.08 -18.72
C GLY A 348 -45.94 31.57 -18.93
N LYS A 349 -46.65 31.21 -20.00
CA LYS A 349 -47.00 29.83 -20.42
C LYS A 349 -45.77 28.91 -20.50
N VAL A 350 -45.80 27.76 -19.82
CA VAL A 350 -44.92 26.62 -20.13
C VAL A 350 -45.71 25.30 -20.10
N SER A 351 -45.42 24.49 -21.12
CA SER A 351 -46.10 23.30 -21.66
C SER A 351 -46.19 22.08 -20.75
N GLN A 352 -47.35 21.40 -20.81
CA GLN A 352 -47.60 20.04 -20.32
C GLN A 352 -46.72 19.00 -21.06
N ALA A 353 -45.90 18.26 -20.32
CA ALA A 353 -45.32 17.00 -20.76
C ALA A 353 -45.85 15.87 -19.88
N THR A 354 -46.47 14.88 -20.51
CA THR A 354 -47.13 13.71 -19.91
C THR A 354 -46.11 12.72 -19.35
N SER A 355 -46.05 12.56 -18.03
CA SER A 355 -45.21 11.53 -17.40
C SER A 355 -45.88 10.16 -17.45
N ARG A 356 -45.39 9.25 -18.29
CA ARG A 356 -45.70 7.81 -18.23
C ARG A 356 -45.15 7.20 -16.94
N SER A 357 -46.06 6.83 -16.04
CA SER A 357 -45.79 6.10 -14.80
C SER A 357 -45.37 4.65 -15.12
N SER A 358 -44.06 4.36 -15.09
CA SER A 358 -43.58 2.98 -15.12
C SER A 358 -43.77 2.33 -13.75
N ARG A 359 -44.63 1.31 -13.69
CA ARG A 359 -44.83 0.41 -12.52
C ARG A 359 -43.57 -0.43 -12.28
N VAL A 360 -42.56 0.14 -11.62
CA VAL A 360 -41.45 -0.62 -11.02
C VAL A 360 -41.70 -0.67 -9.52
N LEU A 361 -41.79 -1.88 -8.97
CA LEU A 361 -41.98 -2.14 -7.53
C LEU A 361 -40.97 -1.33 -6.68
N PRO A 362 -41.41 -0.69 -5.58
CA PRO A 362 -40.51 0.01 -4.67
C PRO A 362 -39.68 -1.01 -3.89
N MET A 363 -38.54 -1.42 -4.44
CA MET A 363 -37.53 -2.16 -3.68
C MET A 363 -36.87 -1.21 -2.68
N ASP A 364 -37.28 -1.31 -1.42
CA ASP A 364 -36.60 -0.92 -0.18
C ASP A 364 -35.39 0.04 -0.36
N SER A 365 -35.62 1.34 -0.22
CA SER A 365 -34.56 2.35 -0.10
C SER A 365 -33.99 2.32 1.32
N MET A 366 -32.75 1.83 1.48
CA MET A 366 -31.87 2.32 2.53
C MET A 366 -31.29 3.63 2.03
N ILE A 367 -31.91 4.76 2.38
CA ILE A 367 -31.24 6.06 2.27
C ILE A 367 -30.42 6.18 3.54
N SER A 368 -29.09 6.13 3.37
CA SER A 368 -28.10 6.14 4.43
C SER A 368 -27.92 7.55 4.96
N LEU A 369 -28.64 7.88 6.03
CA LEU A 369 -28.31 9.03 6.87
C LEU A 369 -27.36 8.55 7.97
N PRO A 370 -26.21 9.22 8.20
CA PRO A 370 -25.28 8.83 9.25
C PRO A 370 -25.98 8.96 10.62
N ILE A 371 -25.79 7.99 11.52
CA ILE A 371 -26.43 7.93 12.85
C ILE A 371 -26.31 9.27 13.62
N SER A 372 -25.22 10.01 13.40
CA SER A 372 -24.98 11.33 13.99
C SER A 372 -26.05 12.39 13.69
N THR A 373 -26.92 12.22 12.69
CA THR A 373 -28.00 13.18 12.39
C THR A 373 -29.30 12.93 13.15
N PHE A 374 -29.43 11.82 13.90
CA PHE A 374 -30.71 11.42 14.50
C PHE A 374 -30.82 11.66 16.01
N THR A 375 -29.73 12.03 16.67
CA THR A 375 -29.69 12.22 18.13
C THR A 375 -29.46 13.71 18.40
N ASP A 376 -30.56 14.46 18.59
CA ASP A 376 -30.53 15.90 18.86
C ASP A 376 -30.10 16.25 20.30
N SER A 377 -30.16 15.27 21.21
CA SER A 377 -30.03 15.50 22.65
C SER A 377 -28.62 15.25 23.22
N THR A 378 -27.77 14.45 22.56
CA THR A 378 -26.41 14.16 23.05
C THR A 378 -25.42 13.83 21.92
N PRO A 379 -24.22 14.44 21.89
CA PRO A 379 -23.20 14.12 20.89
C PRO A 379 -22.66 12.69 21.10
N SER A 380 -23.10 11.75 20.26
CA SER A 380 -22.55 10.39 20.23
C SER A 380 -21.29 10.32 19.35
N PHE A 381 -20.28 9.56 19.79
CA PHE A 381 -19.07 9.36 18.99
C PHE A 381 -19.38 8.44 17.80
N PRO A 382 -19.11 8.87 16.56
CA PRO A 382 -19.38 8.06 15.38
C PRO A 382 -18.60 6.75 15.45
N VAL A 383 -19.27 5.66 15.09
CA VAL A 383 -18.60 4.36 14.92
C VAL A 383 -17.78 4.42 13.63
N LEU A 384 -16.46 4.37 13.76
CA LEU A 384 -15.53 4.49 12.65
C LEU A 384 -15.18 3.14 12.03
N ASN A 385 -15.29 2.03 12.78
CA ASN A 385 -15.03 0.70 12.24
C ASN A 385 -15.68 -0.49 12.98
N LEU A 386 -15.40 -1.69 12.47
CA LEU A 386 -16.04 -2.94 12.90
C LEU A 386 -15.58 -3.39 14.28
N ASP A 387 -14.32 -3.13 14.65
CA ASP A 387 -13.79 -3.47 15.96
C ASP A 387 -14.46 -2.67 17.08
N GLN A 388 -14.66 -1.37 16.87
CA GLN A 388 -15.40 -0.51 17.79
C GLN A 388 -16.85 -0.96 17.92
N LEU A 389 -17.50 -1.21 16.78
CA LEU A 389 -18.90 -1.54 16.76
C LEU A 389 -19.16 -2.87 17.50
N TYR A 390 -18.31 -3.87 17.30
CA TYR A 390 -18.38 -5.14 18.03
C TYR A 390 -18.07 -4.98 19.52
N ALA A 391 -17.10 -4.13 19.89
CA ALA A 391 -16.81 -3.86 21.30
C ALA A 391 -18.04 -3.25 21.99
N ARG A 392 -18.66 -2.22 21.38
CA ARG A 392 -19.92 -1.63 21.88
C ARG A 392 -21.06 -2.66 21.93
N SER A 393 -21.12 -3.55 20.94
CA SER A 393 -22.14 -4.62 20.86
C SER A 393 -22.06 -5.62 22.03
N VAL A 394 -20.87 -5.95 22.51
CA VAL A 394 -20.69 -6.85 23.67
C VAL A 394 -21.27 -6.24 24.93
N VAL A 395 -21.06 -4.94 25.13
CA VAL A 395 -21.51 -4.24 26.34
C VAL A 395 -23.03 -3.98 26.30
N VAL A 396 -23.58 -3.63 25.12
CA VAL A 396 -25.02 -3.35 24.98
C VAL A 396 -25.90 -4.60 25.02
N LEU A 397 -25.37 -5.76 24.59
CA LEU A 397 -26.16 -6.99 24.43
C LEU A 397 -26.97 -7.39 25.68
N PRO A 398 -26.39 -7.45 26.90
CA PRO A 398 -27.16 -7.81 28.09
C PRO A 398 -28.25 -6.78 28.44
N MET A 399 -28.04 -5.50 28.18
CA MET A 399 -29.06 -4.46 28.36
C MET A 399 -30.21 -4.66 27.36
N PHE A 400 -29.86 -4.90 26.09
CA PHE A 400 -30.80 -5.17 25.02
C PHE A 400 -31.66 -6.41 25.30
N LEU A 401 -31.04 -7.54 25.68
CA LEU A 401 -31.76 -8.77 25.96
C LEU A 401 -32.73 -8.63 27.14
N ARG A 402 -32.36 -7.92 28.21
CA ARG A 402 -33.27 -7.65 29.33
C ARG A 402 -34.51 -6.90 28.89
N LYS A 403 -34.34 -5.85 28.07
CA LYS A 403 -35.45 -5.07 27.53
C LYS A 403 -36.36 -5.92 26.63
N VAL A 404 -35.77 -6.73 25.74
CA VAL A 404 -36.53 -7.62 24.85
C VAL A 404 -37.32 -8.67 25.61
N VAL A 405 -36.74 -9.29 26.64
CA VAL A 405 -37.43 -10.28 27.47
C VAL A 405 -38.59 -9.63 28.24
N ALA A 406 -38.41 -8.42 28.76
CA ALA A 406 -39.48 -7.69 29.44
C ALA A 406 -40.67 -7.41 28.51
N VAL A 407 -40.44 -6.78 27.35
CA VAL A 407 -41.50 -6.49 26.37
C VAL A 407 -42.16 -7.77 25.85
N GLY A 408 -41.37 -8.80 25.57
CA GLY A 408 -41.89 -10.09 25.12
C GLY A 408 -42.76 -10.77 26.18
N ARG A 409 -42.42 -10.66 27.47
CA ARG A 409 -43.22 -11.22 28.57
C ARG A 409 -44.53 -10.47 28.76
N ASP A 410 -44.48 -9.14 28.70
CA ASP A 410 -45.63 -8.27 28.97
C ASP A 410 -46.72 -8.41 27.89
N TRP A 411 -46.33 -8.69 26.64
CA TRP A 411 -47.24 -8.78 25.49
C TRP A 411 -47.31 -10.17 24.84
N ARG A 412 -47.18 -11.25 25.63
CA ARG A 412 -47.33 -12.65 25.14
C ARG A 412 -46.49 -12.96 23.88
N GLY A 413 -45.34 -12.31 23.79
CA GLY A 413 -44.38 -12.51 22.71
C GLY A 413 -43.74 -13.89 22.80
N HIS A 414 -43.41 -14.43 21.64
CA HIS A 414 -42.70 -15.68 21.48
C HIS A 414 -41.27 -15.43 21.03
N CYS A 415 -40.35 -16.23 21.55
CA CYS A 415 -39.01 -16.43 20.99
C CYS A 415 -39.00 -17.70 20.13
N CYS A 416 -38.14 -17.72 19.12
CA CYS A 416 -37.91 -18.92 18.31
C CYS A 416 -36.77 -19.74 18.92
N TYR A 417 -36.91 -21.06 18.95
CA TYR A 417 -35.84 -21.99 19.28
C TYR A 417 -35.86 -23.18 18.32
N GLN A 418 -34.76 -23.93 18.27
CA GLN A 418 -34.64 -25.11 17.42
C GLN A 418 -34.07 -26.25 18.26
N LEU A 419 -34.78 -27.38 18.25
CA LEU A 419 -34.31 -28.59 18.92
C LEU A 419 -33.08 -29.13 18.18
N PRO A 420 -32.05 -29.59 18.90
CA PRO A 420 -30.90 -30.24 18.28
C PRO A 420 -31.37 -31.42 17.40
N GLY A 421 -31.13 -31.33 16.09
CA GLY A 421 -31.44 -32.41 15.14
C GLY A 421 -32.74 -32.25 14.33
N THR A 422 -33.58 -31.25 14.59
CA THR A 422 -34.75 -30.96 13.75
C THR A 422 -34.54 -29.64 12.99
N SER A 423 -35.01 -29.55 11.75
CA SER A 423 -35.03 -28.30 10.96
C SER A 423 -36.26 -27.44 11.25
N GLU A 424 -37.18 -27.94 12.07
CA GLU A 424 -38.46 -27.29 12.35
C GLU A 424 -38.30 -26.20 13.42
N LYS A 425 -38.88 -25.02 13.15
CA LYS A 425 -38.88 -23.91 14.10
C LYS A 425 -39.94 -24.14 15.16
N GLN A 426 -39.54 -24.11 16.43
CA GLN A 426 -40.47 -24.08 17.55
C GLN A 426 -40.49 -22.69 18.18
N TYR A 427 -41.59 -22.40 18.87
CA TYR A 427 -41.86 -21.09 19.46
C TYR A 427 -42.24 -21.28 20.93
N MET A 428 -41.66 -20.47 21.80
CA MET A 428 -41.93 -20.49 23.23
C MET A 428 -42.20 -19.07 23.71
N LEU A 429 -43.19 -18.90 24.60
CA LEU A 429 -43.50 -17.61 25.20
C LEU A 429 -42.33 -17.10 26.04
N TYR A 430 -42.07 -15.80 25.99
CA TYR A 430 -41.02 -15.19 26.81
C TYR A 430 -41.26 -15.36 28.32
N LYS A 431 -42.53 -15.41 28.74
CA LYS A 431 -42.91 -15.68 30.13
C LYS A 431 -42.47 -17.07 30.62
N ASP A 432 -42.36 -18.04 29.73
CA ASP A 432 -42.05 -19.42 30.09
C ASP A 432 -40.54 -19.70 30.12
N LEU A 433 -39.68 -18.78 29.63
CA LEU A 433 -38.21 -18.96 29.62
C LEU A 433 -37.64 -19.22 31.03
N GLU A 434 -38.19 -18.57 32.05
CA GLU A 434 -37.71 -18.70 33.44
C GLU A 434 -38.01 -20.08 34.03
N SER A 435 -39.08 -20.73 33.55
CA SER A 435 -39.50 -22.05 34.02
C SER A 435 -38.66 -23.21 33.48
N SER A 436 -37.88 -22.97 32.41
CA SER A 436 -37.19 -24.01 31.63
C SER A 436 -35.73 -23.66 31.33
N PRO A 437 -34.80 -23.77 32.31
CA PRO A 437 -33.39 -23.41 32.13
C PRO A 437 -32.66 -24.27 31.08
N GLU A 438 -33.13 -25.50 30.81
CA GLU A 438 -32.60 -26.34 29.73
C GLU A 438 -32.96 -25.80 28.34
N VAL A 439 -34.18 -25.29 28.18
CA VAL A 439 -34.65 -24.66 26.94
C VAL A 439 -33.94 -23.34 26.72
N LEU A 440 -33.63 -22.58 27.78
CA LEU A 440 -32.89 -21.31 27.72
C LEU A 440 -31.53 -21.44 27.02
N ARG A 441 -30.88 -22.62 27.10
CA ARG A 441 -29.64 -22.92 26.35
C ARG A 441 -29.85 -23.12 24.85
N SER A 442 -31.09 -23.41 24.44
CA SER A 442 -31.52 -23.74 23.08
C SER A 442 -32.30 -22.60 22.41
N VAL A 443 -32.71 -21.57 23.17
CA VAL A 443 -33.40 -20.38 22.63
C VAL A 443 -32.44 -19.59 21.74
N TYR A 444 -32.91 -19.17 20.57
CA TYR A 444 -32.21 -18.16 19.76
C TYR A 444 -32.37 -16.78 20.40
N LEU A 445 -31.71 -16.58 21.55
CA LEU A 445 -31.41 -15.25 22.03
C LEU A 445 -30.34 -14.67 21.12
N SER A 446 -30.50 -13.39 20.79
CA SER A 446 -29.59 -12.69 19.89
C SER A 446 -28.16 -12.90 20.35
N SER A 447 -27.37 -13.63 19.57
CA SER A 447 -25.93 -13.54 19.66
C SER A 447 -25.49 -12.32 18.86
N ILE A 448 -24.37 -11.74 19.25
CA ILE A 448 -23.66 -10.77 18.41
C ILE A 448 -23.48 -11.42 17.05
N LYS A 449 -23.92 -10.71 16.01
CA LYS A 449 -23.88 -11.20 14.64
C LYS A 449 -22.52 -11.77 14.31
N ASN A 450 -22.49 -12.90 13.58
CA ASN A 450 -21.22 -13.51 13.18
C ASN A 450 -20.37 -12.51 12.38
N VAL A 451 -19.09 -12.39 12.74
CA VAL A 451 -18.12 -11.47 12.13
C VAL A 451 -18.09 -11.59 10.61
N GLN A 452 -18.06 -12.80 10.05
CA GLN A 452 -18.01 -13.00 8.60
C GLN A 452 -19.30 -12.50 7.92
N ARG A 453 -20.46 -12.70 8.56
CA ARG A 453 -21.74 -12.16 8.06
C ARG A 453 -21.78 -10.64 8.13
N SER A 454 -21.19 -10.04 9.17
CA SER A 454 -21.07 -8.58 9.28
C SER A 454 -20.08 -7.99 8.28
N VAL A 455 -18.92 -8.61 8.09
CA VAL A 455 -17.95 -8.27 7.05
C VAL A 455 -18.60 -8.35 5.67
N LYS A 456 -19.24 -9.48 5.35
CA LYS A 456 -19.99 -9.67 4.09
C LYS A 456 -21.02 -8.56 3.95
N LYS A 457 -21.87 -8.34 4.97
CA LYS A 457 -22.93 -7.32 4.88
C LYS A 457 -22.38 -5.90 4.70
N THR A 458 -21.30 -5.56 5.40
CA THR A 458 -20.67 -4.24 5.34
C THR A 458 -20.07 -3.99 3.96
N LEU A 459 -19.34 -4.96 3.42
CA LEU A 459 -18.73 -4.86 2.10
C LEU A 459 -19.78 -4.80 0.99
N THR A 460 -20.85 -5.59 1.11
CA THR A 460 -21.82 -5.73 0.03
C THR A 460 -22.97 -4.73 0.08
N PHE A 461 -23.57 -4.50 1.26
CA PHE A 461 -24.76 -3.66 1.43
C PHE A 461 -24.45 -2.24 1.93
N LEU A 462 -23.32 -2.05 2.63
CA LEU A 462 -22.99 -0.78 3.31
C LEU A 462 -21.75 -0.08 2.75
N HIS A 463 -21.20 -0.57 1.63
CA HIS A 463 -20.06 0.03 0.92
C HIS A 463 -18.77 0.19 1.73
N GLY A 464 -18.59 -0.63 2.78
CA GLY A 464 -17.47 -0.50 3.71
C GLY A 464 -17.74 0.45 4.88
N ASP A 465 -18.87 1.15 4.90
CA ASP A 465 -19.27 2.03 6.00
C ASP A 465 -19.89 1.21 7.13
N VAL A 466 -19.08 1.01 8.18
CA VAL A 466 -19.48 0.23 9.34
C VAL A 466 -20.53 0.95 10.19
N SER A 467 -20.59 2.29 10.15
CA SER A 467 -21.54 3.06 10.95
C SER A 467 -23.00 2.74 10.59
N GLN A 468 -23.24 2.21 9.39
CA GLN A 468 -24.59 1.84 8.93
C GLN A 468 -25.00 0.42 9.33
N LEU A 469 -24.13 -0.33 10.02
CA LEU A 469 -24.39 -1.70 10.41
C LEU A 469 -25.17 -1.76 11.73
N THR A 470 -26.49 -1.54 11.63
CA THR A 470 -27.39 -1.47 12.81
C THR A 470 -27.80 -2.82 13.40
N ASP A 471 -27.51 -3.93 12.71
CA ASP A 471 -28.04 -5.26 13.04
C ASP A 471 -26.99 -6.22 13.63
N ILE A 472 -25.96 -5.69 14.29
CA ILE A 472 -25.01 -6.55 15.02
C ILE A 472 -25.66 -7.14 16.26
N VAL A 473 -26.37 -6.31 17.02
CA VAL A 473 -27.22 -6.75 18.11
C VAL A 473 -28.65 -6.63 17.62
N ARG A 474 -29.29 -7.78 17.41
CA ARG A 474 -30.65 -7.83 16.87
C ARG A 474 -31.47 -8.97 17.46
N GLN A 475 -32.72 -8.74 17.81
CA GLN A 475 -33.63 -9.78 18.30
C GLN A 475 -35.00 -9.63 17.66
N SER A 476 -35.71 -10.74 17.51
CA SER A 476 -37.11 -10.74 17.07
C SER A 476 -38.03 -11.14 18.22
N ILE A 477 -39.17 -10.46 18.34
CA ILE A 477 -40.31 -10.86 19.15
C ILE A 477 -41.44 -11.22 18.19
N LEU A 478 -42.00 -12.41 18.35
CA LEU A 478 -43.03 -12.94 17.46
C LEU A 478 -44.37 -13.00 18.18
N PHE A 479 -45.43 -12.54 17.54
CA PHE A 479 -46.77 -12.48 18.14
C PHE A 479 -47.74 -13.36 17.38
N ASP A 480 -48.74 -13.91 18.07
CA ASP A 480 -49.81 -14.68 17.41
C ASP A 480 -50.84 -13.76 16.74
N ASN A 481 -50.98 -12.50 17.19
CA ASN A 481 -51.95 -11.54 16.68
C ASN A 481 -51.36 -10.11 16.64
N LEU A 482 -52.03 -9.20 15.91
CA LEU A 482 -51.62 -7.80 15.77
C LEU A 482 -51.86 -6.96 17.03
N GLN A 483 -52.81 -7.34 17.88
CA GLN A 483 -53.13 -6.61 19.12
C GLN A 483 -51.94 -6.61 20.09
N ASP A 484 -51.37 -7.79 20.36
CA ASP A 484 -50.20 -7.95 21.21
C ASP A 484 -48.96 -7.25 20.61
N LEU A 485 -48.82 -7.31 19.28
CA LEU A 485 -47.75 -6.61 18.56
C LEU A 485 -47.86 -5.09 18.71
N ASN A 486 -49.08 -4.53 18.60
CA ASN A 486 -49.34 -3.10 18.78
C ASN A 486 -49.07 -2.65 20.21
N GLY A 487 -49.45 -3.46 21.19
CA GLY A 487 -49.13 -3.20 22.59
C GLY A 487 -47.63 -3.15 22.85
N ALA A 488 -46.87 -4.11 22.32
CA ALA A 488 -45.41 -4.13 22.41
C ALA A 488 -44.76 -2.93 21.70
N LEU A 489 -45.28 -2.55 20.52
CA LEU A 489 -44.82 -1.36 19.78
C LEU A 489 -45.04 -0.09 20.60
N GLN A 490 -46.23 0.08 21.18
CA GLN A 490 -46.57 1.24 22.01
C GLN A 490 -45.68 1.31 23.25
N GLN A 491 -45.50 0.17 23.95
CA GLN A 491 -44.59 0.10 25.12
C GLN A 491 -43.17 0.55 24.76
N LEU A 492 -42.63 0.14 23.62
CA LEU A 492 -41.28 0.53 23.18
C LEU A 492 -41.18 2.01 22.79
N ILE A 493 -42.26 2.59 22.24
CA ILE A 493 -42.30 4.02 21.90
C ILE A 493 -42.35 4.89 23.16
N ASP A 494 -43.06 4.42 24.19
CA ASP A 494 -43.27 5.15 25.45
C ASP A 494 -42.18 4.90 26.50
N ASP A 495 -41.21 4.02 26.22
CA ASP A 495 -40.15 3.62 27.16
C ASP A 495 -39.04 4.67 27.27
N GLY A 496 -38.96 5.33 28.43
CA GLY A 496 -37.96 6.38 28.69
C GLY A 496 -36.50 5.92 28.81
N GLU A 497 -36.22 4.61 28.89
CA GLU A 497 -34.84 4.09 28.94
C GLU A 497 -34.22 3.90 27.56
N ILE A 498 -35.03 3.98 26.51
CA ILE A 498 -34.61 3.80 25.12
C ILE A 498 -35.05 4.98 24.26
N GLU A 499 -34.25 5.29 23.27
CA GLU A 499 -34.61 6.20 22.21
C GLU A 499 -34.87 5.40 20.94
N VAL A 500 -36.07 5.53 20.40
CA VAL A 500 -36.38 5.02 19.06
C VAL A 500 -35.71 5.93 18.03
N VAL A 501 -34.72 5.38 17.33
CA VAL A 501 -33.95 6.07 16.29
C VAL A 501 -34.68 6.02 14.96
N PHE A 502 -35.22 4.85 14.61
CA PHE A 502 -35.84 4.62 13.31
C PHE A 502 -36.85 3.47 13.39
N ILE A 503 -38.04 3.69 12.84
CA ILE A 503 -39.06 2.64 12.68
C ILE A 503 -39.29 2.39 11.19
N ARG A 504 -39.26 1.11 10.81
CA ARG A 504 -39.62 0.64 9.47
C ARG A 504 -40.82 -0.29 9.56
N ASN A 505 -41.98 0.21 9.14
CA ASN A 505 -43.17 -0.60 8.96
C ASN A 505 -43.12 -1.32 7.59
N ARG A 506 -43.07 -2.66 7.61
CA ARG A 506 -43.27 -3.49 6.40
C ARG A 506 -44.62 -4.21 6.38
N LEU A 507 -45.47 -4.03 7.39
CA LEU A 507 -46.80 -4.64 7.43
C LEU A 507 -47.67 -4.07 6.31
N SER A 508 -47.65 -2.75 6.10
CA SER A 508 -48.46 -2.05 5.09
C SER A 508 -47.83 -1.98 3.68
N GLY A 509 -46.59 -2.46 3.49
CA GLY A 509 -45.87 -2.41 2.20
C GLY A 509 -46.45 -3.35 1.11
N GLY A 510 -45.83 -3.39 -0.07
CA GLY A 510 -46.10 -4.43 -1.08
C GLY A 510 -44.87 -5.32 -1.26
N GLY A 511 -45.01 -6.64 -1.15
CA GLY A 511 -43.98 -7.64 -1.44
C GLY A 511 -42.97 -7.93 -0.31
N GLY A 512 -42.86 -9.20 0.07
CA GLY A 512 -41.77 -9.73 0.91
C GLY A 512 -42.09 -9.87 2.40
N GLN A 513 -41.04 -9.97 3.23
CA GLN A 513 -41.13 -10.16 4.68
C GLN A 513 -41.89 -9.01 5.35
N ARG A 514 -42.90 -9.37 6.14
CA ARG A 514 -43.79 -8.46 6.88
C ARG A 514 -43.38 -8.43 8.35
N ASP A 515 -42.77 -7.33 8.76
CA ASP A 515 -42.38 -7.06 10.14
C ASP A 515 -42.36 -5.54 10.40
N ILE A 516 -42.32 -5.15 11.66
CA ILE A 516 -41.93 -3.81 12.09
C ILE A 516 -40.50 -3.91 12.60
N THR A 517 -39.57 -3.26 11.92
CA THR A 517 -38.18 -3.16 12.40
C THR A 517 -38.01 -1.84 13.15
N ILE A 518 -37.54 -1.90 14.38
CA ILE A 518 -37.31 -0.77 15.27
C ILE A 518 -35.82 -0.74 15.60
N ASN A 519 -35.17 0.37 15.29
CA ASN A 519 -33.80 0.64 15.71
C ASN A 519 -33.85 1.48 16.98
N ILE A 520 -33.30 0.95 18.07
CA ILE A 520 -33.30 1.61 19.38
C ILE A 520 -31.88 1.90 19.85
N CYS A 521 -31.70 2.98 20.59
CA CYS A 521 -30.50 3.29 21.37
C CYS A 521 -30.86 3.34 22.85
N PHE A 522 -29.93 3.04 23.74
CA PHE A 522 -30.16 3.19 25.18
C PHE A 522 -29.78 4.60 25.64
N THR A 523 -30.65 5.25 26.39
CA THR A 523 -30.48 6.62 26.91
C THR A 523 -30.19 6.66 28.41
N HIS A 524 -30.38 5.55 29.12
CA HIS A 524 -30.14 5.44 30.56
C HIS A 524 -28.67 5.79 30.96
N ASP A 525 -28.47 6.33 32.16
CA ASP A 525 -27.17 6.75 32.72
C ASP A 525 -26.04 5.74 32.54
N LEU A 526 -26.33 4.45 32.66
CA LEU A 526 -25.36 3.38 32.45
C LEU A 526 -24.82 3.38 31.01
N ALA A 527 -25.69 3.60 30.01
CA ALA A 527 -25.29 3.70 28.61
C ALA A 527 -24.46 4.97 28.34
N VAL A 528 -24.79 6.08 29.02
CA VAL A 528 -24.01 7.32 28.97
C VAL A 528 -22.61 7.11 29.55
N ARG A 529 -22.51 6.55 30.76
CA ARG A 529 -21.23 6.30 31.46
C ARG A 529 -20.33 5.32 30.71
N THR A 530 -20.93 4.37 29.99
CA THR A 530 -20.20 3.37 29.20
C THR A 530 -20.03 3.76 27.73
N ASN A 531 -20.34 5.00 27.32
CA ASN A 531 -20.20 5.48 25.95
C ASN A 531 -20.92 4.58 24.91
N LEU A 532 -22.07 4.03 25.30
CA LEU A 532 -22.97 3.28 24.42
C LEU A 532 -24.00 4.17 23.74
N LEU A 533 -24.02 5.47 24.07
CA LEU A 533 -24.84 6.47 23.38
C LEU A 533 -24.61 6.38 21.87
N GLY A 534 -25.71 6.20 21.12
CA GLY A 534 -25.71 6.04 19.67
C GLY A 534 -25.40 4.63 19.15
N HIS A 535 -25.19 3.62 20.01
CA HIS A 535 -25.14 2.23 19.54
C HIS A 535 -26.55 1.72 19.25
N VAL A 536 -26.81 1.44 17.97
CA VAL A 536 -28.14 1.02 17.50
C VAL A 536 -28.29 -0.49 17.65
N CYS A 537 -29.35 -0.92 18.35
CA CYS A 537 -29.83 -2.29 18.38
C CYS A 537 -31.06 -2.42 17.47
N GLU A 538 -31.16 -3.51 16.70
CA GLU A 538 -32.29 -3.77 15.79
C GLU A 538 -33.29 -4.74 16.46
N LEU A 539 -34.46 -4.25 16.83
CA LEU A 539 -35.57 -5.07 17.34
C LEU A 539 -36.60 -5.29 16.23
N ARG A 540 -37.04 -6.53 16.02
CA ARG A 540 -38.07 -6.86 15.02
C ARG A 540 -39.32 -7.38 15.70
N LEU A 541 -40.45 -6.77 15.41
CA LEU A 541 -41.77 -7.25 15.81
C LEU A 541 -42.43 -7.88 14.59
N GLY A 542 -42.80 -9.15 14.68
CA GLY A 542 -43.40 -9.86 13.55
C GLY A 542 -44.48 -10.84 14.01
N LEU A 543 -45.29 -11.32 13.06
CA LEU A 543 -46.27 -12.36 13.34
C LEU A 543 -45.63 -13.75 13.16
N LYS A 544 -45.92 -14.64 14.10
CA LYS A 544 -45.40 -16.02 14.13
C LYS A 544 -45.72 -16.80 12.85
N GLU A 545 -46.92 -16.63 12.32
CA GLU A 545 -47.38 -17.27 11.08
C GLU A 545 -46.61 -16.80 9.83
N ILE A 546 -46.19 -15.53 9.78
CA ILE A 546 -45.33 -15.04 8.69
C ILE A 546 -43.91 -15.60 8.86
N HIS A 547 -43.41 -15.62 10.10
CA HIS A 547 -42.05 -16.05 10.38
C HIS A 547 -41.83 -17.56 10.18
N SER A 548 -42.86 -18.39 10.38
CA SER A 548 -42.80 -19.83 10.11
C SER A 548 -42.59 -20.14 8.62
N ASN A 549 -43.07 -19.27 7.72
CA ASN A 549 -42.88 -19.40 6.27
C ASN A 549 -41.45 -19.14 5.78
N ILE A 550 -40.57 -18.60 6.64
CA ILE A 550 -39.18 -18.28 6.30
C ILE A 550 -38.29 -19.46 6.70
N SER A 551 -37.89 -20.34 5.77
CA SER A 551 -36.83 -21.30 6.11
C SER A 551 -35.46 -20.60 6.17
N PRO A 552 -34.51 -21.06 7.01
CA PRO A 552 -33.16 -20.51 7.03
C PRO A 552 -32.46 -20.58 5.66
N ALA A 553 -32.72 -21.63 4.88
CA ALA A 553 -32.18 -21.83 3.54
C ALA A 553 -32.76 -20.81 2.53
N ASP A 554 -34.08 -20.59 2.57
CA ASP A 554 -34.74 -19.58 1.72
C ASP A 554 -34.24 -18.17 2.04
N HIS A 555 -33.97 -17.88 3.32
CA HIS A 555 -33.40 -16.60 3.73
C HIS A 555 -31.98 -16.39 3.19
N GLU A 556 -31.15 -17.43 3.17
CA GLU A 556 -29.80 -17.36 2.60
C GLU A 556 -29.85 -17.15 1.08
N LEU A 557 -30.71 -17.90 0.37
CA LEU A 557 -30.97 -17.70 -1.06
C LEU A 557 -31.48 -16.29 -1.36
N PHE A 558 -32.37 -15.76 -0.52
CA PHE A 558 -32.85 -14.38 -0.64
C PHE A 558 -31.72 -13.35 -0.49
N LEU A 559 -30.80 -13.54 0.47
CA LEU A 559 -29.65 -12.65 0.65
C LEU A 559 -28.70 -12.68 -0.56
N GLU A 560 -28.49 -13.85 -1.17
CA GLU A 560 -27.71 -13.98 -2.41
C GLU A 560 -28.39 -13.29 -3.60
N ARG A 561 -29.71 -13.49 -3.77
CA ARG A 561 -30.49 -12.80 -4.81
C ARG A 561 -30.45 -11.28 -4.63
N LYS A 562 -30.60 -10.80 -3.39
CA LYS A 562 -30.54 -9.38 -3.04
C LYS A 562 -29.17 -8.77 -3.33
N LEU A 563 -28.09 -9.53 -3.07
CA LEU A 563 -26.71 -9.12 -3.38
C LEU A 563 -26.55 -8.83 -4.89
N VAL A 564 -27.05 -9.72 -5.75
CA VAL A 564 -26.99 -9.57 -7.22
C VAL A 564 -27.77 -8.34 -7.70
N LEU A 565 -28.89 -7.99 -7.06
CA LEU A 565 -29.72 -6.85 -7.49
C LEU A 565 -29.17 -5.49 -7.06
N GLN A 566 -28.43 -5.42 -5.95
CA GLN A 566 -28.00 -4.15 -5.36
C GLN A 566 -26.78 -3.49 -6.04
N THR A 567 -26.01 -4.22 -6.85
CA THR A 567 -24.82 -3.70 -7.55
C THR A 567 -25.11 -2.41 -8.34
N ARG A 568 -26.35 -2.23 -8.84
CA ARG A 568 -26.80 -1.05 -9.62
C ARG A 568 -26.94 0.26 -8.82
N ARG A 569 -27.21 0.22 -7.50
CA ARG A 569 -27.45 1.46 -6.72
C ARG A 569 -26.14 2.10 -6.26
N ILE A 570 -25.10 1.28 -6.07
CA ILE A 570 -23.74 1.70 -5.71
C ILE A 570 -23.18 2.72 -6.73
N GLU A 571 -23.59 2.58 -7.98
CA GLU A 571 -23.15 3.37 -9.13
C GLU A 571 -23.62 4.83 -9.09
N ARG A 572 -24.72 5.17 -8.39
CA ARG A 572 -25.29 6.53 -8.38
C ARG A 572 -24.93 7.38 -7.16
N GLY A 573 -24.61 6.78 -6.02
CA GLY A 573 -24.50 7.51 -4.74
C GLY A 573 -23.18 8.26 -4.50
N ARG A 574 -22.11 7.99 -5.28
CA ARG A 574 -20.74 8.34 -4.87
C ARG A 574 -20.20 9.67 -5.38
N GLY A 575 -20.92 10.38 -6.26
CA GLY A 575 -20.52 11.72 -6.71
C GLY A 575 -20.28 12.72 -5.58
N ASN A 576 -20.91 12.51 -4.41
CA ASN A 576 -20.92 13.49 -3.31
C ASN A 576 -20.14 13.08 -2.03
N SER A 577 -19.63 11.84 -1.91
CA SER A 577 -19.20 11.30 -0.59
C SER A 577 -17.69 11.41 -0.29
N SER A 578 -16.80 11.37 -1.29
CA SER A 578 -15.33 11.34 -1.04
C SER A 578 -14.78 12.64 -0.41
N LEU A 579 -15.39 13.78 -0.74
CA LEU A 579 -15.02 15.10 -0.20
C LEU A 579 -15.47 15.29 1.27
N VAL A 580 -16.45 14.51 1.72
CA VAL A 580 -17.02 14.60 3.09
C VAL A 580 -16.11 13.91 4.11
N MET A 581 -15.50 12.76 3.77
CA MET A 581 -14.60 12.05 4.69
C MET A 581 -13.36 12.85 5.08
N MET A 582 -12.78 13.65 4.16
CA MET A 582 -11.65 14.53 4.49
C MET A 582 -12.05 15.69 5.42
N ARG A 583 -13.29 16.18 5.35
CA ARG A 583 -13.79 17.26 6.23
C ARG A 583 -14.13 16.76 7.64
N GLN A 584 -14.58 15.52 7.79
CA GLN A 584 -14.94 14.96 9.10
C GLN A 584 -13.73 14.71 10.01
N GLY A 585 -12.59 14.29 9.46
CA GLY A 585 -11.36 14.06 10.26
C GLY A 585 -10.83 15.30 11.00
N ARG A 586 -10.97 16.51 10.40
CA ARG A 586 -10.57 17.78 11.06
C ARG A 586 -11.55 18.24 12.13
N LYS A 587 -12.86 18.04 11.95
CA LYS A 587 -13.88 18.40 12.94
C LYS A 587 -13.82 17.51 14.18
N LEU A 588 -13.43 16.25 14.02
CA LEU A 588 -13.24 15.29 15.11
C LEU A 588 -12.15 15.75 16.09
N LEU A 589 -10.97 16.15 15.58
CA LEU A 589 -9.86 16.63 16.42
C LEU A 589 -10.23 17.89 17.23
N LEU A 590 -11.02 18.79 16.65
CA LEU A 590 -11.47 20.01 17.31
C LEU A 590 -12.55 19.74 18.38
N ALA A 591 -13.54 18.90 18.07
CA ALA A 591 -14.59 18.50 19.02
C ALA A 591 -14.01 17.70 20.20
N PHE A 592 -13.02 16.85 19.95
CA PHE A 592 -12.29 16.07 20.96
C PHE A 592 -11.57 16.98 21.95
N SER A 593 -10.86 18.02 21.47
CA SER A 593 -10.16 18.98 22.32
C SER A 593 -11.07 19.86 23.20
N SER A 594 -12.29 20.15 22.73
CA SER A 594 -13.27 20.99 23.43
C SER A 594 -14.00 20.25 24.55
N PHE A 595 -14.30 18.97 24.34
CA PHE A 595 -15.06 18.15 25.30
C PHE A 595 -14.22 17.71 26.50
N LEU A 596 -12.95 17.38 26.30
CA LEU A 596 -12.03 17.00 27.37
C LEU A 596 -11.79 18.14 28.37
N ARG A 597 -11.88 19.39 27.90
CA ARG A 597 -11.81 20.60 28.74
C ARG A 597 -13.02 20.76 29.66
N MET A 598 -14.14 20.10 29.37
CA MET A 598 -15.42 20.24 30.09
C MET A 598 -15.60 19.22 31.23
N LYS A 599 -14.89 18.07 31.17
CA LYS A 599 -15.04 16.98 32.16
C LYS A 599 -14.12 17.12 33.39
N MET A 600 -13.15 18.04 33.36
CA MET A 600 -12.23 18.30 34.48
C MET A 600 -12.86 18.98 35.71
N ARG A 601 -14.20 19.13 35.76
CA ARG A 601 -14.86 19.88 36.85
C ARG A 601 -15.73 19.06 37.80
N ASN A 602 -15.94 17.77 37.55
CA ASN A 602 -16.72 16.92 38.43
C ASN A 602 -16.20 15.49 38.38
N GLU A 603 -15.57 15.03 39.45
CA GLU A 603 -15.80 13.69 40.01
C GLU A 603 -15.03 13.51 41.33
N SER A 604 -15.78 13.47 42.43
CA SER A 604 -15.38 12.91 43.72
C SER A 604 -16.55 12.10 44.26
N SER A 605 -16.65 10.81 43.91
CA SER A 605 -17.31 9.77 44.74
C SER A 605 -17.45 8.42 44.02
N GLY A 606 -17.08 7.34 44.70
CA GLY A 606 -17.81 6.07 44.67
C GLY A 606 -17.15 4.89 43.96
N ALA A 607 -16.46 4.04 44.74
CA ALA A 607 -16.02 2.70 44.34
C ALA A 607 -17.22 1.72 44.33
N ASP A 608 -17.33 0.90 43.26
CA ASP A 608 -17.83 -0.51 43.26
C ASP A 608 -18.22 -1.06 41.86
N ALA A 609 -18.02 -0.33 40.76
CA ALA A 609 -18.37 -0.79 39.41
C ALA A 609 -17.26 -1.57 38.64
N VAL A 610 -16.47 -2.43 39.31
CA VAL A 610 -15.24 -3.03 38.71
C VAL A 610 -15.50 -4.20 37.74
N ALA A 611 -16.60 -4.95 37.88
CA ALA A 611 -16.77 -6.24 37.20
C ALA A 611 -16.89 -6.20 35.65
N PRO A 612 -17.65 -5.30 35.00
CA PRO A 612 -17.83 -5.33 33.54
C PRO A 612 -16.57 -4.95 32.77
N GLY A 613 -15.79 -4.02 33.33
CA GLY A 613 -14.60 -3.51 32.66
C GLY A 613 -13.45 -4.51 32.62
N GLN A 614 -13.34 -5.39 33.62
CA GLN A 614 -12.27 -6.39 33.67
C GLN A 614 -12.48 -7.50 32.63
N LEU A 615 -13.73 -7.94 32.44
CA LEU A 615 -14.10 -8.92 31.41
C LEU A 615 -13.83 -8.39 29.99
N LEU A 616 -14.14 -7.12 29.72
CA LEU A 616 -13.84 -6.48 28.43
C LEU A 616 -12.33 -6.51 28.12
N MET A 617 -11.50 -6.19 29.12
CA MET A 617 -10.04 -6.18 28.98
C MET A 617 -9.49 -7.59 28.78
N THR A 618 -10.02 -8.59 29.47
CA THR A 618 -9.68 -10.00 29.28
C THR A 618 -10.01 -10.46 27.86
N VAL A 619 -11.23 -10.21 27.39
CA VAL A 619 -11.66 -10.56 26.01
C VAL A 619 -10.83 -9.84 24.96
N LYS A 620 -10.45 -8.58 25.19
CA LYS A 620 -9.57 -7.82 24.29
C LYS A 620 -8.11 -8.26 24.34
N GLY A 621 -7.59 -8.70 25.49
CA GLY A 621 -6.28 -9.35 25.58
C GLY A 621 -6.15 -10.62 24.71
N MET A 622 -7.28 -11.14 24.22
CA MET A 622 -7.36 -12.27 23.29
C MET A 622 -7.47 -11.85 21.81
N MET A 623 -7.71 -10.57 21.50
CA MET A 623 -7.90 -10.09 20.12
C MET A 623 -6.84 -9.06 19.75
N PRO A 624 -6.30 -9.08 18.51
CA PRO A 624 -5.46 -8.01 18.04
C PRO A 624 -6.25 -6.69 18.01
N GLY A 625 -5.62 -5.59 18.39
CA GLY A 625 -6.13 -4.26 18.15
C GLY A 625 -5.67 -3.69 16.81
N GLY A 626 -5.88 -2.40 16.63
CA GLY A 626 -5.24 -1.68 15.54
C GLY A 626 -5.07 -0.19 15.74
N LEU A 627 -5.47 0.42 16.87
CA LEU A 627 -5.13 1.83 17.10
C LEU A 627 -3.63 1.97 17.37
N LEU A 628 -3.12 1.30 18.40
CA LEU A 628 -1.70 1.39 18.73
C LEU A 628 -0.81 0.82 17.61
N ASP A 629 -1.31 -0.12 16.81
CA ASP A 629 -0.60 -0.62 15.63
C ASP A 629 -0.71 0.34 14.43
N PHE A 630 -1.85 1.01 14.25
CA PHE A 630 -1.97 2.14 13.35
C PHE A 630 -1.00 3.23 13.78
N MET A 631 -0.84 3.50 15.08
CA MET A 631 0.19 4.37 15.61
C MET A 631 1.60 3.78 15.37
N ILE A 632 1.85 2.48 15.47
CA ILE A 632 3.14 1.93 15.01
C ILE A 632 3.35 2.21 13.51
N HIS A 633 2.31 2.12 12.69
CA HIS A 633 2.37 2.37 11.25
C HIS A 633 2.35 3.87 10.86
N SER A 634 1.80 4.74 11.70
CA SER A 634 1.63 6.18 11.47
C SER A 634 2.65 7.01 12.26
N ALA A 635 2.92 6.64 13.51
CA ALA A 635 4.00 7.13 14.38
C ALA A 635 5.39 6.59 13.98
N GLU A 636 5.60 6.48 12.66
CA GLU A 636 6.86 6.89 12.05
C GLU A 636 7.24 8.34 12.48
N ALA A 637 6.43 9.06 13.27
CA ALA A 637 6.78 10.18 14.15
C ALA A 637 7.94 9.92 15.14
N GLY A 638 8.31 8.66 15.46
CA GLY A 638 9.57 8.38 16.18
C GLY A 638 10.82 8.89 15.42
N VAL A 639 10.66 9.20 14.13
CA VAL A 639 11.64 9.81 13.25
C VAL A 639 11.58 11.34 13.30
N GLU A 640 10.46 11.96 13.66
CA GLU A 640 10.29 13.42 13.59
C GLU A 640 11.31 14.15 14.45
N GLU A 641 11.51 13.70 15.69
CA GLU A 641 12.53 14.23 16.60
C GLU A 641 13.95 13.73 16.29
N ALA A 642 14.08 12.59 15.62
CA ALA A 642 15.38 12.06 15.25
C ALA A 642 16.02 12.93 14.15
N GLU A 643 17.30 13.25 14.33
CA GLU A 643 18.07 13.96 13.31
C GLU A 643 18.11 13.15 12.00
N THR A 644 17.94 13.84 10.86
CA THR A 644 17.82 13.22 9.53
C THR A 644 18.97 12.24 9.22
N ALA A 645 20.19 12.53 9.69
CA ALA A 645 21.33 11.63 9.51
C ALA A 645 21.15 10.29 10.24
N SER A 646 20.60 10.28 11.46
CA SER A 646 20.33 9.05 12.20
C SER A 646 19.19 8.24 11.57
N VAL A 647 18.20 8.93 10.99
CA VAL A 647 17.07 8.34 10.28
C VAL A 647 17.51 7.52 9.07
N MET A 648 18.53 7.99 8.35
CA MET A 648 19.10 7.30 7.18
C MET A 648 19.74 5.96 7.55
N PHE A 649 20.01 5.67 8.81
CA PHE A 649 20.53 4.36 9.23
C PHE A 649 19.52 3.52 10.02
N SER A 650 18.24 3.91 9.94
CA SER A 650 17.14 3.08 10.45
C SER A 650 16.91 1.86 9.56
N SER A 651 16.05 0.94 10.01
CA SER A 651 15.61 -0.22 9.20
C SER A 651 14.77 0.17 7.98
N ARG A 652 14.31 1.43 7.89
CA ARG A 652 13.49 1.97 6.80
C ARG A 652 13.97 3.38 6.41
N PRO A 653 15.20 3.50 5.89
CA PRO A 653 15.82 4.80 5.67
C PRO A 653 15.08 5.69 4.65
N VAL A 654 14.58 5.10 3.56
CA VAL A 654 13.94 5.81 2.45
C VAL A 654 12.52 6.27 2.81
N THR A 655 11.71 5.38 3.38
CA THR A 655 10.36 5.66 3.86
C THR A 655 10.39 6.78 4.89
N ASN A 656 11.35 6.71 5.83
CA ASN A 656 11.48 7.69 6.89
C ASN A 656 12.01 9.04 6.38
N VAL A 657 12.98 9.05 5.47
CA VAL A 657 13.57 10.30 4.95
C VAL A 657 12.62 11.05 4.01
N ILE A 658 11.82 10.34 3.21
CA ILE A 658 10.83 10.95 2.29
C ILE A 658 9.79 11.80 3.05
N ARG A 659 9.52 11.49 4.32
CA ARG A 659 8.62 12.30 5.18
C ARG A 659 9.24 13.62 5.62
N LYS A 660 10.58 13.75 5.62
CA LYS A 660 11.27 14.95 6.08
C LYS A 660 11.19 16.05 5.01
N ARG A 661 10.64 17.21 5.38
CA ARG A 661 10.54 18.39 4.48
C ARG A 661 11.87 18.78 3.87
N LEU A 662 12.96 18.71 4.63
CA LEU A 662 14.31 19.01 4.12
C LEU A 662 14.69 18.11 2.95
N PHE A 663 14.41 16.80 3.05
CA PHE A 663 14.70 15.85 1.97
C PHE A 663 13.81 16.08 0.75
N GLN A 664 12.52 16.39 0.97
CA GLN A 664 11.60 16.77 -0.12
C GLN A 664 12.09 18.01 -0.86
N MET A 665 12.57 19.04 -0.13
CA MET A 665 13.16 20.24 -0.73
C MET A 665 14.43 19.92 -1.50
N ILE A 666 15.31 19.06 -0.96
CA ILE A 666 16.51 18.60 -1.66
C ILE A 666 16.14 17.89 -2.98
N LEU A 667 15.11 17.03 -2.98
CA LEU A 667 14.64 16.38 -4.21
C LEU A 667 14.14 17.39 -5.25
N VAL A 668 13.40 18.41 -4.83
CA VAL A 668 12.93 19.48 -5.73
C VAL A 668 14.10 20.27 -6.30
N VAL A 669 15.07 20.66 -5.45
CA VAL A 669 16.28 21.37 -5.89
C VAL A 669 17.09 20.51 -6.87
N LEU A 670 17.22 19.21 -6.61
CA LEU A 670 17.86 18.26 -7.53
C LEU A 670 17.11 18.17 -8.86
N GLY A 671 15.77 18.10 -8.84
CA GLY A 671 14.96 18.12 -10.05
C GLY A 671 15.16 19.40 -10.88
N VAL A 672 15.21 20.58 -10.23
CA VAL A 672 15.50 21.86 -10.89
C VAL A 672 16.92 21.91 -11.43
N ALA A 673 17.91 21.45 -10.67
CA ALA A 673 19.30 21.39 -11.11
C ALA A 673 19.48 20.45 -12.30
N MET A 674 18.77 19.32 -12.32
CA MET A 674 18.73 18.41 -13.48
C MET A 674 18.15 19.11 -14.71
N ILE A 675 17.00 19.81 -14.58
CA ILE A 675 16.43 20.59 -15.69
C ILE A 675 17.39 21.69 -16.17
N ALA A 676 18.04 22.41 -15.25
CA ALA A 676 18.94 23.50 -15.58
C ALA A 676 20.22 22.99 -16.27
N SER A 677 20.86 21.96 -15.70
CA SER A 677 22.00 21.28 -16.33
C SER A 677 21.66 20.78 -17.72
N TRP A 678 20.39 20.44 -17.93
CA TRP A 678 19.91 19.90 -19.17
C TRP A 678 19.62 20.98 -20.22
N MET A 679 18.99 22.08 -19.81
CA MET A 679 18.71 23.25 -20.66
C MET A 679 19.96 24.04 -21.06
N LEU A 680 20.97 24.04 -20.19
CA LEU A 680 22.21 24.82 -20.38
C LEU A 680 23.28 24.08 -21.17
N ASN A 681 23.17 22.77 -21.33
CA ASN A 681 24.13 22.00 -22.10
C ASN A 681 23.67 21.90 -23.56
N ASP A 682 24.28 22.73 -24.41
CA ASP A 682 23.99 22.79 -25.85
C ASP A 682 24.25 21.45 -26.57
N SER A 683 24.97 20.52 -25.94
CA SER A 683 25.22 19.18 -26.49
C SER A 683 24.06 18.20 -26.27
N ILE A 684 22.97 18.58 -25.59
CA ILE A 684 21.97 17.60 -25.19
C ILE A 684 20.82 17.47 -26.20
N PRO A 685 20.42 16.22 -26.50
CA PRO A 685 19.47 15.90 -27.53
C PRO A 685 18.11 16.59 -27.59
N ILE A 686 17.43 17.12 -26.57
CA ILE A 686 16.05 17.62 -26.84
C ILE A 686 16.00 18.81 -27.79
N ARG A 687 16.99 19.71 -27.76
CA ARG A 687 17.07 20.73 -28.80
C ARG A 687 17.39 20.12 -30.18
N MET A 688 18.08 18.98 -30.25
CA MET A 688 18.33 18.25 -31.49
C MET A 688 17.12 17.42 -31.95
N LEU A 689 16.38 16.83 -31.02
CA LEU A 689 15.19 16.00 -31.23
C LEU A 689 14.02 16.84 -31.73
N TRP A 690 13.99 18.12 -31.37
CA TRP A 690 13.01 19.10 -31.84
C TRP A 690 13.46 19.83 -33.11
N ARG A 691 14.74 19.75 -33.45
CA ARG A 691 15.25 20.34 -34.68
C ARG A 691 15.31 19.20 -35.67
N ASP A 692 14.16 18.92 -36.29
CA ASP A 692 14.04 17.93 -37.36
C ASP A 692 15.30 17.97 -38.22
N ARG A 693 16.15 16.93 -38.14
CA ARG A 693 17.32 16.77 -39.02
C ARG A 693 16.88 16.39 -40.44
N GLN A 694 15.70 16.86 -40.82
CA GLN A 694 15.16 16.91 -42.14
C GLN A 694 15.73 18.15 -42.82
N TYR A 695 16.09 17.99 -44.08
CA TYR A 695 16.53 19.11 -44.89
C TYR A 695 15.98 18.97 -46.29
N ASP A 696 15.56 20.09 -46.85
CA ASP A 696 15.17 20.16 -48.23
C ASP A 696 16.39 20.07 -49.13
N VAL A 697 16.29 19.23 -50.15
CA VAL A 697 17.34 19.01 -51.14
C VAL A 697 16.73 19.12 -52.52
N PHE A 698 17.22 20.09 -53.27
CA PHE A 698 17.01 20.16 -54.71
C PHE A 698 18.31 19.82 -55.45
N HIS A 699 19.43 20.38 -54.97
CA HIS A 699 20.78 20.00 -55.39
C HIS A 699 21.60 19.46 -54.22
N ALA A 700 22.46 18.49 -54.52
CA ALA A 700 23.33 17.81 -53.58
C ALA A 700 24.77 17.81 -54.14
N ARG A 701 25.77 18.09 -53.30
CA ARG A 701 27.19 18.10 -53.67
C ARG A 701 27.99 17.28 -52.68
N ILE A 702 28.61 16.21 -53.17
CA ILE A 702 29.58 15.43 -52.40
C ILE A 702 30.98 15.90 -52.81
N THR A 703 31.74 16.41 -51.84
CA THR A 703 33.14 16.81 -52.03
C THR A 703 34.02 15.81 -51.32
N VAL A 704 34.82 15.06 -52.08
CA VAL A 704 35.80 14.12 -51.53
C VAL A 704 37.05 14.91 -51.17
N LEU A 705 37.34 15.00 -49.88
CA LEU A 705 38.48 15.74 -49.35
C LEU A 705 39.78 14.94 -49.42
N GLN A 706 39.67 13.62 -49.25
CA GLN A 706 40.81 12.71 -49.27
C GLN A 706 40.38 11.41 -49.93
N VAL A 707 41.19 10.91 -50.86
CA VAL A 707 41.06 9.59 -51.47
C VAL A 707 42.06 8.61 -50.87
N ARG A 708 41.88 7.31 -51.13
CA ARG A 708 42.71 6.25 -50.54
C ARG A 708 44.18 6.33 -50.92
N SER A 709 44.47 6.45 -52.21
CA SER A 709 45.84 6.65 -52.69
C SER A 709 46.13 8.15 -52.78
N PRO A 710 47.20 8.66 -52.15
CA PRO A 710 47.56 10.07 -52.25
C PRO A 710 47.92 10.50 -53.69
N ASP A 711 48.24 9.53 -54.56
CA ASP A 711 48.61 9.76 -55.96
C ASP A 711 47.41 9.82 -56.92
N ALA A 712 46.19 9.53 -56.43
CA ALA A 712 44.97 9.60 -57.22
C ALA A 712 44.43 11.05 -57.26
N GLU A 713 44.47 11.68 -58.44
CA GLU A 713 43.95 13.05 -58.63
C GLU A 713 42.41 13.13 -58.65
N THR A 714 41.74 12.02 -58.93
CA THR A 714 40.28 11.93 -59.03
C THR A 714 39.72 10.99 -57.97
N ALA A 715 38.50 11.27 -57.48
CA ALA A 715 37.76 10.35 -56.63
C ALA A 715 36.85 9.46 -57.49
N SER A 716 36.52 8.27 -56.99
CA SER A 716 35.48 7.42 -57.58
C SER A 716 34.36 7.23 -56.57
N LEU A 717 33.14 7.43 -57.05
CA LEU A 717 31.93 7.30 -56.26
C LEU A 717 30.91 6.56 -57.13
N GLY A 718 30.39 5.45 -56.61
CA GLY A 718 29.36 4.66 -57.28
C GLY A 718 27.98 5.32 -57.16
N ARG A 719 26.95 4.50 -56.99
CA ARG A 719 25.57 4.99 -56.85
C ARG A 719 25.43 5.85 -55.59
N VAL A 720 24.71 6.97 -55.68
CA VAL A 720 24.31 7.78 -54.53
C VAL A 720 22.80 7.73 -54.39
N SER A 721 22.31 7.71 -53.17
CA SER A 721 20.87 7.82 -52.89
C SER A 721 20.62 8.56 -51.60
N PHE A 722 19.45 9.16 -51.49
CA PHE A 722 19.00 9.92 -50.34
C PHE A 722 17.78 9.25 -49.74
N PHE A 723 17.50 9.52 -48.46
CA PHE A 723 16.44 8.85 -47.73
C PHE A 723 15.57 9.85 -47.00
N LYS A 724 14.25 9.66 -47.08
CA LYS A 724 13.29 10.21 -46.14
C LYS A 724 12.50 9.05 -45.57
N ASP A 725 12.64 8.78 -44.28
CA ASP A 725 11.83 7.75 -43.61
C ASP A 725 11.88 6.42 -44.38
N CYS A 726 13.11 6.02 -44.76
CA CYS A 726 13.42 4.83 -45.56
C CYS A 726 13.01 4.86 -47.04
N GLN A 727 12.21 5.85 -47.46
CA GLN A 727 11.94 6.07 -48.87
C GLN A 727 13.23 6.54 -49.56
N ARG A 728 13.67 5.76 -50.54
CA ARG A 728 14.90 6.02 -51.30
C ARG A 728 14.61 6.97 -52.45
N PHE A 729 15.31 8.10 -52.46
CA PHE A 729 15.34 9.06 -53.55
C PHE A 729 16.66 8.91 -54.30
N THR A 730 16.60 8.67 -55.60
CA THR A 730 17.80 8.52 -56.42
C THR A 730 18.00 9.81 -57.21
N PRO A 731 19.01 10.63 -56.89
CA PRO A 731 19.29 11.82 -57.66
C PRO A 731 19.96 11.47 -58.99
N THR A 732 19.92 12.40 -59.93
CA THR A 732 20.68 12.31 -61.18
C THR A 732 22.05 12.98 -60.97
N LEU A 733 23.14 12.29 -61.31
CA LEU A 733 24.48 12.90 -61.37
C LEU A 733 24.53 13.84 -62.57
N VAL A 734 24.69 15.13 -62.33
CA VAL A 734 24.71 16.18 -63.37
C VAL A 734 26.13 16.48 -63.84
N ALA A 735 27.07 16.57 -62.90
CA ALA A 735 28.46 16.86 -63.19
C ALA A 735 29.40 16.19 -62.17
N SER A 736 30.60 15.81 -62.62
CA SER A 736 31.72 15.42 -61.75
C SER A 736 32.96 16.21 -62.15
N ASN A 737 33.59 16.87 -61.18
CA ASN A 737 34.81 17.64 -61.36
C ASN A 737 35.89 17.09 -60.42
N GLY A 738 36.51 15.99 -60.83
CA GLY A 738 37.58 15.29 -60.11
C GLY A 738 37.17 14.73 -58.74
N THR A 739 37.06 15.60 -57.75
CA THR A 739 36.70 15.29 -56.36
C THR A 739 35.32 15.78 -55.95
N ARG A 740 34.65 16.59 -56.79
CA ARG A 740 33.30 17.13 -56.53
C ARG A 740 32.26 16.45 -57.41
N PHE A 741 31.21 15.90 -56.80
CA PHE A 741 30.10 15.25 -57.48
C PHE A 741 28.81 16.04 -57.23
N PHE A 742 28.15 16.48 -58.30
CA PHE A 742 26.93 17.28 -58.25
C PHE A 742 25.72 16.48 -58.68
N PHE A 743 24.73 16.45 -57.81
CA PHE A 743 23.51 15.67 -57.90
C PHE A 743 22.30 16.61 -57.92
N THR A 744 21.29 16.30 -58.73
CA THR A 744 20.04 17.07 -58.80
C THR A 744 18.84 16.14 -58.77
N PHE A 745 17.78 16.57 -58.09
CA PHE A 745 16.49 15.89 -58.07
C PHE A 745 15.52 16.50 -59.06
N SER A 746 14.57 15.69 -59.56
CA SER A 746 13.50 16.17 -60.45
C SER A 746 12.53 17.12 -59.74
N SER A 747 12.42 17.01 -58.42
CA SER A 747 11.65 17.87 -57.54
C SER A 747 12.38 18.03 -56.20
N GLN A 748 12.08 19.08 -55.46
CA GLN A 748 12.60 19.25 -54.10
C GLN A 748 12.16 18.07 -53.24
N VAL A 749 13.10 17.42 -52.57
CA VAL A 749 12.85 16.30 -51.67
C VAL A 749 13.30 16.67 -50.27
N VAL A 750 12.50 16.32 -49.27
CA VAL A 750 12.91 16.41 -47.86
C VAL A 750 13.62 15.12 -47.53
N VAL A 751 14.82 15.16 -46.97
CA VAL A 751 15.59 13.93 -46.67
C VAL A 751 16.21 14.01 -45.26
N ASN A 752 16.38 12.87 -44.61
CA ASN A 752 16.95 12.68 -43.27
C ASN A 752 18.08 11.64 -43.25
N GLY A 753 18.63 11.30 -44.41
CA GLY A 753 19.78 10.43 -44.56
C GLY A 753 20.23 10.32 -46.01
N TRP A 754 21.40 9.75 -46.24
CA TRP A 754 21.94 9.53 -47.58
C TRP A 754 22.92 8.36 -47.60
N GLU A 755 23.22 7.83 -48.77
CA GLU A 755 24.19 6.75 -48.96
C GLU A 755 24.97 6.91 -50.25
N PHE A 756 26.13 6.27 -50.28
CA PHE A 756 26.87 6.04 -51.50
C PHE A 756 27.39 4.59 -51.57
N TYR A 757 27.70 4.15 -52.77
CA TYR A 757 28.40 2.91 -53.02
C TYR A 757 29.82 3.25 -53.45
N THR A 758 30.82 2.51 -52.98
CA THR A 758 32.12 2.49 -53.66
C THR A 758 31.94 1.90 -55.05
N ASP A 759 32.73 2.35 -56.01
CA ASP A 759 32.70 1.83 -57.36
C ASP A 759 33.03 0.32 -57.38
N SER A 760 32.39 -0.40 -58.30
CA SER A 760 32.53 -1.85 -58.47
C SER A 760 33.81 -2.22 -59.21
N ALA A 761 34.41 -1.29 -59.98
CA ALA A 761 35.63 -1.56 -60.72
C ALA A 761 36.83 -1.76 -59.78
N GLU A 762 37.61 -2.82 -59.95
CA GLU A 762 38.80 -3.06 -59.10
C GLU A 762 39.83 -1.94 -59.21
N SER A 763 39.95 -1.31 -60.38
CA SER A 763 40.83 -0.16 -60.62
C SER A 763 40.43 1.11 -59.86
N SER A 764 39.23 1.16 -59.26
CA SER A 764 38.74 2.32 -58.51
C SER A 764 39.19 2.34 -57.04
N PHE A 765 39.90 1.31 -56.56
CA PHE A 765 40.27 1.17 -55.14
C PHE A 765 41.09 2.34 -54.61
N ASP A 766 42.05 2.79 -55.39
CA ASP A 766 42.91 3.92 -55.06
C ASP A 766 42.15 5.25 -55.04
N HIS A 767 40.99 5.30 -55.70
CA HIS A 767 40.13 6.47 -55.83
C HIS A 767 38.98 6.51 -54.79
N ASP A 768 38.87 5.53 -53.90
CA ASP A 768 37.84 5.52 -52.86
C ASP A 768 37.92 6.74 -51.94
N PRO A 769 36.78 7.32 -51.52
CA PRO A 769 36.78 8.44 -50.60
C PRO A 769 37.14 7.99 -49.17
N MET A 770 38.25 8.52 -48.64
CA MET A 770 38.65 8.37 -47.23
C MET A 770 38.12 9.52 -46.36
N SER A 771 37.86 10.69 -46.95
CA SER A 771 37.17 11.79 -46.29
C SER A 771 36.28 12.50 -47.30
N LEU A 772 35.06 12.87 -46.89
CA LEU A 772 34.10 13.56 -47.74
C LEU A 772 33.21 14.51 -46.96
N GLU A 773 32.64 15.48 -47.66
CA GLU A 773 31.65 16.44 -47.16
C GLU A 773 30.42 16.44 -48.06
N MET A 774 29.25 16.40 -47.44
CA MET A 774 27.96 16.42 -48.11
C MET A 774 27.31 17.79 -47.93
N HIS A 775 27.11 18.49 -49.03
CA HIS A 775 26.49 19.80 -49.08
C HIS A 775 25.16 19.75 -49.83
N VAL A 776 24.17 20.51 -49.40
CA VAL A 776 22.86 20.58 -50.07
C VAL A 776 22.47 22.01 -50.36
N SER A 777 21.62 22.20 -51.36
CA SER A 777 20.94 23.45 -51.68
C SER A 777 19.45 23.18 -51.90
N ASP A 778 18.61 24.02 -51.31
CA ASP A 778 17.15 24.01 -51.43
C ASP A 778 16.63 24.91 -52.56
N GLN A 779 17.53 25.61 -53.27
CA GLN A 779 17.15 26.54 -54.32
C GLN A 779 16.65 25.80 -55.57
N ILE A 780 15.40 26.06 -55.97
CA ILE A 780 14.69 25.41 -57.10
C ILE A 780 15.15 25.97 -58.48
N VAL A 781 16.27 26.70 -58.53
CA VAL A 781 16.64 27.40 -59.76
C VAL A 781 17.07 26.38 -60.82
N LYS A 782 16.57 26.50 -62.07
CA LYS A 782 17.00 25.68 -63.24
C LYS A 782 18.47 25.89 -63.65
N LEU A 783 19.28 26.50 -62.79
CA LEU A 783 20.70 26.67 -62.99
C LEU A 783 21.39 25.31 -62.90
N ASP A 784 22.48 25.15 -63.63
CA ASP A 784 23.36 24.01 -63.44
C ASP A 784 23.87 24.05 -61.99
N PRO A 785 23.83 22.95 -61.21
CA PRO A 785 24.35 22.92 -59.84
C PRO A 785 25.81 23.36 -59.73
N THR A 786 26.58 23.33 -60.83
CA THR A 786 27.96 23.84 -60.89
C THR A 786 28.06 25.37 -60.85
N ASP A 787 26.99 26.10 -61.20
CA ASP A 787 26.93 27.56 -61.16
C ASP A 787 26.59 28.12 -59.76
N LEU A 788 26.24 27.26 -58.81
CA LEU A 788 25.91 27.66 -57.44
C LEU A 788 27.15 28.14 -56.68
N THR A 789 27.07 29.34 -56.11
CA THR A 789 28.11 29.92 -55.26
C THR A 789 28.27 29.14 -53.95
N GLU A 790 29.48 29.14 -53.36
CA GLU A 790 29.74 28.41 -52.11
C GLU A 790 28.81 28.81 -50.95
N SER A 791 28.32 30.05 -50.90
CA SER A 791 27.35 30.49 -49.88
C SER A 791 25.95 29.89 -50.02
N GLN A 792 25.60 29.35 -51.19
CA GLN A 792 24.32 28.68 -51.44
C GLN A 792 24.35 27.20 -51.03
N TRP A 793 25.53 26.67 -50.70
CA TRP A 793 25.70 25.30 -50.24
C TRP A 793 25.69 25.24 -48.71
N ARG A 794 24.81 24.41 -48.15
CA ARG A 794 24.79 24.11 -46.71
C ARG A 794 25.44 22.76 -46.45
N LEU A 795 26.51 22.75 -45.65
CA LEU A 795 27.12 21.50 -45.17
C LEU A 795 26.15 20.74 -44.26
N ILE A 796 25.90 19.47 -44.56
CA ILE A 796 25.01 18.59 -43.80
C ILE A 796 25.78 17.53 -43.01
N THR A 797 26.69 16.81 -43.67
CA THR A 797 27.53 15.79 -43.01
C THR A 797 28.97 15.86 -43.47
N LYS A 798 29.87 15.51 -42.56
CA LYS A 798 31.29 15.30 -42.83
C LYS A 798 31.71 13.91 -42.38
N PHE A 799 32.45 13.22 -43.23
CA PHE A 799 33.04 11.91 -42.95
C PHE A 799 34.55 12.00 -43.08
N ASP A 800 35.27 11.39 -42.15
CA ASP A 800 36.72 11.37 -42.14
C ASP A 800 37.21 10.06 -41.54
N CYS A 801 38.00 9.31 -42.32
CA CYS A 801 38.63 8.08 -41.88
C CYS A 801 39.58 8.26 -40.70
N ALA A 802 40.16 9.45 -40.50
CA ALA A 802 40.95 9.75 -39.31
C ALA A 802 40.10 9.66 -38.02
N LEU A 803 38.82 10.02 -38.10
CA LEU A 803 37.86 9.95 -37.00
C LEU A 803 37.21 8.56 -36.89
N SER A 804 37.42 7.69 -37.86
CA SER A 804 36.62 6.49 -38.09
C SER A 804 37.41 5.30 -38.66
N ALA A 805 38.65 5.17 -38.17
CA ALA A 805 39.66 4.23 -38.65
C ALA A 805 39.23 2.74 -38.60
N LYS A 806 38.19 2.41 -37.84
CA LYS A 806 37.67 1.04 -37.74
C LYS A 806 36.88 0.61 -38.97
N THR A 807 36.36 1.51 -39.78
CA THR A 807 35.50 1.12 -40.90
C THR A 807 36.27 0.37 -42.01
N GLU A 808 35.61 -0.53 -42.74
CA GLU A 808 36.26 -1.25 -43.85
C GLU A 808 36.78 -0.31 -44.92
N LEU A 809 36.07 0.78 -45.19
CA LEU A 809 36.51 1.86 -46.08
C LEU A 809 37.87 2.40 -45.63
N CYS A 810 38.06 2.60 -44.33
CA CYS A 810 39.26 3.24 -43.79
C CYS A 810 40.45 2.31 -43.57
N ARG A 811 40.30 0.99 -43.76
CA ARG A 811 41.43 0.05 -43.62
C ARG A 811 42.32 0.10 -44.86
N SER A 812 43.62 0.30 -44.67
CA SER A 812 44.61 0.45 -45.75
C SER A 812 45.08 -0.87 -46.40
N SER A 813 44.57 -2.02 -45.97
CA SER A 813 45.07 -3.33 -46.43
C SER A 813 44.50 -3.74 -47.78
N VAL A 814 45.38 -3.91 -48.77
CA VAL A 814 45.10 -4.43 -50.13
C VAL A 814 44.44 -5.82 -50.10
N ALA A 815 44.60 -6.59 -49.02
CA ALA A 815 43.98 -7.92 -48.89
C ALA A 815 42.44 -7.89 -48.77
N ASN A 816 41.83 -6.71 -48.60
CA ASN A 816 40.37 -6.50 -48.50
C ASN A 816 39.77 -5.77 -49.72
N VAL A 817 40.51 -5.61 -50.82
CA VAL A 817 40.07 -4.86 -52.02
C VAL A 817 38.75 -5.41 -52.57
N THR A 818 38.61 -6.74 -52.68
CA THR A 818 37.39 -7.39 -53.17
C THR A 818 36.20 -7.28 -52.20
N ALA A 819 36.46 -7.14 -50.90
CA ALA A 819 35.42 -7.01 -49.89
C ALA A 819 34.80 -5.61 -49.84
N THR A 820 35.54 -4.59 -50.30
CA THR A 820 35.11 -3.18 -50.26
C THR A 820 34.51 -2.68 -51.56
N ARG A 821 34.71 -3.35 -52.71
CA ARG A 821 34.09 -2.94 -53.99
C ARG A 821 32.58 -3.07 -53.94
N GLY A 822 31.86 -2.11 -54.53
CA GLY A 822 30.40 -2.10 -54.53
C GLY A 822 29.76 -2.08 -53.13
N GLN A 823 30.53 -1.79 -52.09
CA GLN A 823 30.04 -1.74 -50.73
C GLN A 823 29.23 -0.47 -50.51
N ARG A 824 28.12 -0.63 -49.80
CA ARG A 824 27.17 0.42 -49.46
C ARG A 824 27.60 1.11 -48.16
N TYR A 825 27.66 2.43 -48.19
CA TYR A 825 27.94 3.29 -47.04
C TYR A 825 26.76 4.24 -46.83
N TYR A 826 26.12 4.14 -45.66
CA TYR A 826 24.89 4.84 -45.32
C TYR A 826 25.13 5.82 -44.16
N PHE A 827 24.51 6.98 -44.24
CA PHE A 827 24.54 8.05 -43.25
C PHE A 827 23.11 8.35 -42.81
N ASP A 828 22.75 7.87 -41.62
CA ASP A 828 21.50 8.22 -40.97
C ASP A 828 21.68 9.51 -40.18
N LEU A 829 20.84 10.51 -40.45
CA LEU A 829 20.90 11.77 -39.73
C LEU A 829 19.87 11.85 -38.60
N ARG A 830 19.04 10.82 -38.40
CA ARG A 830 18.10 10.77 -37.28
C ARG A 830 18.78 10.46 -35.96
N ASP A 831 18.17 10.90 -34.88
CA ASP A 831 18.64 10.60 -33.52
C ASP A 831 18.60 9.09 -33.23
N SER A 832 19.53 8.61 -32.41
CA SER A 832 19.63 7.19 -32.05
C SER A 832 18.53 6.76 -31.08
N TRP A 833 18.20 5.47 -31.09
CA TRP A 833 17.35 4.90 -30.03
C TRP A 833 17.92 5.14 -28.62
N GLN A 834 19.25 5.15 -28.51
CA GLN A 834 19.95 5.56 -27.30
C GLN A 834 19.52 6.97 -26.85
N THR A 835 19.42 7.92 -27.78
CA THR A 835 18.98 9.29 -27.48
C THR A 835 17.56 9.33 -26.92
N VAL A 836 16.63 8.59 -27.54
CA VAL A 836 15.24 8.49 -27.09
C VAL A 836 15.18 7.84 -25.70
N GLY A 837 15.91 6.74 -25.50
CA GLY A 837 16.00 6.06 -24.22
C GLY A 837 16.59 6.94 -23.11
N GLU A 838 17.61 7.74 -23.41
CA GLU A 838 18.18 8.73 -22.49
C GLU A 838 17.15 9.80 -22.09
N ILE A 839 16.30 10.23 -23.02
CA ILE A 839 15.19 11.17 -22.74
C ILE A 839 14.14 10.53 -21.82
N ILE A 840 13.74 9.29 -22.09
CA ILE A 840 12.76 8.59 -21.24
C ILE A 840 13.34 8.39 -19.83
N ASN A 841 14.61 7.97 -19.74
CA ASN A 841 15.33 7.85 -18.47
C ASN A 841 15.35 9.17 -17.70
N MET A 842 15.63 10.27 -18.39
CA MET A 842 15.59 11.60 -17.80
C MET A 842 14.19 11.94 -17.30
N GLY A 843 13.17 11.70 -18.12
CA GLY A 843 11.75 11.91 -17.75
C GLY A 843 11.36 11.14 -16.50
N LEU A 844 11.79 9.87 -16.38
CA LEU A 844 11.57 9.07 -15.17
C LEU A 844 12.29 9.64 -13.94
N ARG A 845 13.53 10.12 -14.09
CA ARG A 845 14.30 10.72 -12.98
C ARG A 845 13.72 12.06 -12.54
N LEU A 846 13.21 12.88 -13.47
CA LEU A 846 12.48 14.10 -13.16
C LEU A 846 11.15 13.79 -12.46
N LEU A 847 10.39 12.82 -12.97
CA LEU A 847 9.18 12.35 -12.31
C LEU A 847 9.48 11.80 -10.92
N ALA A 848 10.61 11.12 -10.73
CA ALA A 848 11.04 10.62 -9.44
C ALA A 848 11.33 11.75 -8.44
N THR A 849 12.10 12.76 -8.84
CA THR A 849 12.48 13.87 -7.96
C THR A 849 11.27 14.71 -7.56
N PHE A 850 10.49 15.21 -8.53
CA PHE A 850 9.30 16.02 -8.25
C PHE A 850 8.13 15.19 -7.71
N GLY A 851 7.87 14.03 -8.32
CA GLY A 851 6.75 13.17 -7.96
C GLY A 851 6.91 12.57 -6.57
N THR A 852 8.12 12.20 -6.15
CA THR A 852 8.35 11.72 -4.78
C THR A 852 8.02 12.80 -3.76
N ALA A 853 8.51 14.03 -3.96
CA ALA A 853 8.23 15.15 -3.06
C ALA A 853 6.73 15.49 -3.03
N ALA A 854 6.08 15.58 -4.19
CA ALA A 854 4.67 15.88 -4.30
C ALA A 854 3.80 14.79 -3.63
N LEU A 855 4.04 13.52 -3.95
CA LEU A 855 3.28 12.40 -3.37
C LEU A 855 3.49 12.29 -1.86
N ALA A 856 4.71 12.52 -1.38
CA ALA A 856 5.00 12.52 0.04
C ALA A 856 4.29 13.67 0.77
N SER A 857 4.25 14.86 0.18
CA SER A 857 3.54 16.02 0.74
C SER A 857 2.02 15.79 0.85
N MET A 858 1.47 14.97 -0.04
CA MET A 858 0.06 14.54 -0.02
C MET A 858 -0.20 13.36 0.94
N GLY A 859 0.82 12.86 1.65
CA GLY A 859 0.71 11.72 2.57
C GLY A 859 0.83 10.35 1.90
N PHE A 860 1.08 10.27 0.58
CA PHE A 860 1.23 9.02 -0.16
C PHE A 860 2.68 8.49 -0.12
N ILE A 861 3.23 8.25 1.08
CA ILE A 861 4.65 7.88 1.27
C ILE A 861 5.05 6.63 0.48
N PHE A 862 4.19 5.60 0.45
CA PHE A 862 4.47 4.39 -0.34
C PHE A 862 4.61 4.70 -1.84
N LEU A 863 3.74 5.56 -2.36
CA LEU A 863 3.76 5.93 -3.77
C LEU A 863 4.98 6.81 -4.05
N GLY A 864 5.30 7.76 -3.16
CA GLY A 864 6.54 8.53 -3.20
C GLY A 864 7.78 7.63 -3.21
N LYS A 865 7.86 6.62 -2.34
CA LYS A 865 8.96 5.63 -2.37
C LYS A 865 9.03 4.88 -3.69
N THR A 866 7.89 4.45 -4.21
CA THR A 866 7.83 3.72 -5.49
C THR A 866 8.31 4.62 -6.64
N THR A 867 7.91 5.89 -6.63
CA THR A 867 8.35 6.91 -7.59
C THR A 867 9.86 7.17 -7.49
N LEU A 868 10.42 7.22 -6.27
CA LEU A 868 11.87 7.30 -6.07
C LEU A 868 12.60 6.02 -6.51
N ALA A 869 12.06 4.85 -6.21
CA ALA A 869 12.63 3.59 -6.67
C ALA A 869 12.63 3.51 -8.20
N SER A 870 11.57 4.05 -8.85
CA SER A 870 11.38 4.17 -10.30
C SER A 870 12.47 4.93 -11.04
N SER A 871 13.18 5.87 -10.41
CA SER A 871 14.38 6.46 -11.06
C SER A 871 15.53 5.50 -11.24
N PHE A 872 15.52 4.35 -10.55
CA PHE A 872 16.56 3.33 -10.64
C PHE A 872 16.06 2.10 -11.38
N HIS A 873 15.06 1.38 -10.87
CA HIS A 873 14.60 0.16 -11.57
C HIS A 873 13.91 0.43 -12.91
N GLY A 874 13.19 1.55 -13.05
CA GLY A 874 12.58 1.94 -14.33
C GLY A 874 13.64 2.34 -15.34
N ALA A 875 14.62 3.14 -14.90
CA ALA A 875 15.74 3.55 -15.73
C ALA A 875 16.64 2.37 -16.13
N GLY A 876 16.91 1.46 -15.18
CA GLY A 876 17.68 0.25 -15.45
C GLY A 876 17.02 -0.70 -16.45
N VAL A 877 15.68 -0.81 -16.44
CA VAL A 877 14.95 -1.56 -17.47
C VAL A 877 15.11 -0.89 -18.84
N ILE A 878 15.02 0.44 -18.91
CA ILE A 878 15.21 1.17 -20.16
C ILE A 878 16.66 1.02 -20.65
N ASP A 879 17.66 1.05 -19.78
CA ASP A 879 19.07 0.85 -20.18
C ASP A 879 19.32 -0.57 -20.70
N ILE A 880 18.69 -1.59 -20.11
CA ILE A 880 18.72 -2.97 -20.64
C ILE A 880 18.03 -3.03 -22.02
N VAL A 881 16.91 -2.32 -22.19
CA VAL A 881 16.21 -2.20 -23.49
C VAL A 881 17.13 -1.49 -24.49
N ILE A 882 17.71 -0.33 -24.16
CA ILE A 882 18.68 0.36 -25.03
C ILE A 882 19.82 -0.59 -25.40
N ALA A 883 20.36 -1.35 -24.46
CA ALA A 883 21.42 -2.32 -24.74
C ALA A 883 20.98 -3.45 -25.69
N ALA A 884 19.77 -3.97 -25.49
CA ALA A 884 19.22 -5.04 -26.33
C ALA A 884 18.84 -4.57 -27.73
N PHE A 885 18.45 -3.30 -27.87
CA PHE A 885 17.87 -2.72 -29.09
C PHE A 885 18.78 -1.72 -29.81
N THR A 886 19.97 -1.39 -29.28
CA THR A 886 20.93 -0.50 -29.94
C THR A 886 22.14 -1.31 -30.40
N PRO A 887 22.59 -1.18 -31.67
CA PRO A 887 23.79 -1.85 -32.17
C PRO A 887 25.05 -1.19 -31.58
N LEU A 888 25.32 -1.48 -30.31
CA LEU A 888 26.49 -1.04 -29.59
C LEU A 888 27.68 -1.97 -29.91
N ASP A 889 28.92 -1.48 -29.83
CA ASP A 889 30.06 -2.39 -29.77
C ASP A 889 29.96 -3.29 -28.54
N ALA A 890 30.71 -4.40 -28.53
CA ALA A 890 30.71 -5.33 -27.39
C ALA A 890 30.95 -4.61 -26.05
N LEU A 891 31.75 -3.53 -26.07
CA LEU A 891 32.00 -2.69 -24.93
C LEU A 891 30.75 -1.87 -24.54
N GLY A 892 30.14 -1.13 -25.47
CA GLY A 892 28.93 -0.34 -25.21
C GLY A 892 27.72 -1.19 -24.81
N PHE A 893 27.56 -2.38 -25.39
CA PHE A 893 26.54 -3.36 -25.00
C PHE A 893 26.75 -3.81 -23.55
N LEU A 894 27.97 -4.23 -23.22
CA LEU A 894 28.32 -4.66 -21.86
C LEU A 894 28.13 -3.50 -20.86
N GLN A 895 28.51 -2.28 -21.23
CA GLN A 895 28.31 -1.09 -20.42
C GLN A 895 26.82 -0.88 -20.12
N SER A 896 25.98 -0.88 -21.14
CA SER A 896 24.55 -0.58 -21.02
C SER A 896 23.80 -1.68 -20.26
N ILE A 897 24.12 -2.96 -20.50
CA ILE A 897 23.54 -4.08 -19.72
C ILE A 897 23.97 -4.04 -18.26
N LEU A 898 25.27 -3.94 -17.98
CA LEU A 898 25.76 -3.95 -16.60
C LEU A 898 25.21 -2.75 -15.83
N TRP A 899 25.10 -1.60 -16.49
CA TRP A 899 24.51 -0.41 -15.93
C TRP A 899 23.03 -0.59 -15.63
N GLY A 900 22.25 -1.06 -16.61
CA GLY A 900 20.83 -1.28 -16.42
C GLY A 900 20.53 -2.35 -15.35
N LEU A 901 21.36 -3.40 -15.26
CA LEU A 901 21.29 -4.38 -14.17
C LEU A 901 21.62 -3.77 -12.80
N LEU A 902 22.65 -2.93 -12.72
CA LEU A 902 23.05 -2.26 -11.48
C LEU A 902 21.93 -1.33 -10.96
N GLU A 903 21.33 -0.53 -11.85
CA GLU A 903 20.19 0.35 -11.52
C GLU A 903 18.93 -0.46 -11.15
N LEU A 904 18.64 -1.54 -11.89
CA LEU A 904 17.54 -2.45 -11.59
C LEU A 904 17.66 -3.06 -10.20
N VAL A 905 18.82 -3.63 -9.87
CA VAL A 905 19.08 -4.25 -8.56
C VAL A 905 18.95 -3.20 -7.45
N TYR A 906 19.54 -2.01 -7.63
CA TYR A 906 19.46 -0.96 -6.62
C TYR A 906 18.00 -0.47 -6.40
N GLY A 907 17.24 -0.23 -7.47
CA GLY A 907 15.83 0.16 -7.37
C GLY A 907 14.97 -0.90 -6.68
N LEU A 908 15.21 -2.18 -6.94
CA LEU A 908 14.54 -3.29 -6.26
C LEU A 908 14.91 -3.35 -4.76
N ILE A 909 16.17 -3.07 -4.41
CA ILE A 909 16.60 -2.96 -3.00
C ILE A 909 15.86 -1.80 -2.32
N VAL A 910 15.81 -0.62 -2.93
CA VAL A 910 15.07 0.55 -2.41
C VAL A 910 13.59 0.20 -2.18
N GLN A 911 12.96 -0.48 -3.14
CA GLN A 911 11.53 -0.78 -3.08
C GLN A 911 11.20 -1.87 -2.03
N PHE A 912 11.95 -2.97 -2.02
CA PHE A 912 11.59 -4.19 -1.29
C PHE A 912 12.50 -4.54 -0.12
N ARG A 913 13.75 -4.04 -0.08
CA ARG A 913 14.79 -4.36 0.91
C ARG A 913 15.46 -3.10 1.45
N GLU A 914 14.62 -2.16 1.84
CA GLU A 914 15.03 -0.80 2.17
C GLU A 914 16.13 -0.71 3.25
N GLU A 915 16.15 -1.66 4.19
CA GLU A 915 17.17 -1.81 5.26
C GLU A 915 18.60 -1.95 4.73
N HIS A 916 18.77 -2.38 3.47
CA HIS A 916 20.07 -2.51 2.82
C HIS A 916 20.44 -1.32 1.91
N THR A 917 19.52 -0.36 1.69
CA THR A 917 19.71 0.73 0.74
C THR A 917 20.98 1.54 1.02
N ILE A 918 21.16 1.98 2.26
CA ILE A 918 22.31 2.83 2.65
C ILE A 918 23.62 2.05 2.72
N SER A 919 23.58 0.75 3.03
CA SER A 919 24.76 -0.10 3.00
C SER A 919 25.21 -0.40 1.57
N PHE A 920 24.26 -0.53 0.64
CA PHE A 920 24.54 -0.86 -0.76
C PHE A 920 24.83 0.38 -1.63
N MET A 921 24.37 1.57 -1.20
CA MET A 921 24.60 2.84 -1.89
C MET A 921 26.08 3.13 -2.26
N PRO A 922 27.08 2.96 -1.37
CA PRO A 922 28.48 3.15 -1.75
C PRO A 922 28.94 2.13 -2.79
N VAL A 923 28.47 0.87 -2.72
CA VAL A 923 28.79 -0.16 -3.72
C VAL A 923 28.20 0.23 -5.07
N TYR A 924 26.93 0.65 -5.10
CA TYR A 924 26.28 1.18 -6.31
C TYR A 924 27.08 2.34 -6.93
N CYS A 925 27.47 3.33 -6.13
CA CYS A 925 28.21 4.50 -6.62
C CYS A 925 29.62 4.15 -7.09
N LEU A 926 30.36 3.34 -6.34
CA LEU A 926 31.73 2.95 -6.66
C LEU A 926 31.78 2.01 -7.88
N CYS A 927 30.93 0.98 -7.92
CA CYS A 927 30.84 0.09 -9.08
C CYS A 927 30.40 0.85 -10.32
N GLY A 928 29.41 1.74 -10.20
CA GLY A 928 28.96 2.57 -11.30
C GLY A 928 30.05 3.52 -11.82
N SER A 929 30.77 4.18 -10.92
CA SER A 929 31.83 5.14 -11.29
C SER A 929 33.04 4.41 -11.87
N ALA A 930 33.46 3.29 -11.27
CA ALA A 930 34.55 2.46 -11.76
C ALA A 930 34.23 1.87 -13.13
N MET A 931 33.00 1.40 -13.33
CA MET A 931 32.56 0.90 -14.63
C MET A 931 32.54 2.03 -15.67
N ASN A 932 31.99 3.20 -15.36
CA ASN A 932 31.99 4.31 -16.32
C ASN A 932 33.41 4.76 -16.69
N LEU A 933 34.31 4.86 -15.70
CA LEU A 933 35.72 5.19 -15.92
C LEU A 933 36.42 4.12 -16.77
N LEU A 934 36.27 2.85 -16.41
CA LEU A 934 36.87 1.73 -17.14
C LEU A 934 36.39 1.71 -18.59
N MET A 935 35.09 1.82 -18.82
CA MET A 935 34.51 1.75 -20.16
C MET A 935 34.88 2.97 -21.00
N THR A 936 34.91 4.17 -20.41
CA THR A 936 35.33 5.39 -21.14
C THR A 936 36.81 5.33 -21.51
N ASN A 937 37.68 4.89 -20.59
CA ASN A 937 39.11 4.76 -20.84
C ASN A 937 39.43 3.65 -21.86
N LEU A 938 38.73 2.51 -21.79
CA LEU A 938 38.82 1.46 -22.80
C LEU A 938 38.37 1.95 -24.18
N ARG A 939 37.33 2.79 -24.24
CA ARG A 939 36.82 3.36 -25.49
C ARG A 939 37.76 4.42 -26.08
N GLN A 940 38.38 5.25 -25.25
CA GLN A 940 39.24 6.36 -25.69
C GLN A 940 40.73 5.96 -25.81
N ALA A 941 41.11 4.76 -25.36
CA ALA A 941 42.49 4.30 -25.26
C ALA A 941 43.43 5.29 -24.51
N ARG A 942 42.85 6.20 -23.72
CA ARG A 942 43.54 7.21 -22.93
C ARG A 942 42.91 7.23 -21.55
N PHE A 943 43.73 7.13 -20.53
CA PHE A 943 43.28 7.27 -19.16
C PHE A 943 43.15 8.76 -18.85
N SER A 944 41.93 9.30 -18.84
CA SER A 944 41.69 10.69 -18.43
C SER A 944 40.60 10.74 -17.37
N LEU A 945 40.90 11.37 -16.24
CA LEU A 945 39.96 11.53 -15.13
C LEU A 945 39.31 12.91 -15.25
N THR A 946 38.27 13.00 -16.07
CA THR A 946 37.49 14.24 -16.24
C THR A 946 36.19 14.19 -15.44
N PRO A 947 35.57 15.34 -15.07
CA PRO A 947 34.25 15.34 -14.42
C PRO A 947 33.20 14.53 -15.19
N ASN A 948 33.30 14.48 -16.51
CA ASN A 948 32.44 13.68 -17.38
C ASN A 948 32.64 12.16 -17.16
N THR A 949 33.85 11.70 -16.85
CA THR A 949 34.13 10.29 -16.51
C THR A 949 33.61 9.87 -15.14
N LEU A 950 33.42 10.81 -14.21
CA LEU A 950 32.97 10.53 -12.84
C LEU A 950 31.45 10.56 -12.66
N ARG A 951 30.68 10.93 -13.69
CA ARG A 951 29.20 10.98 -13.72
C ARG A 951 28.58 11.56 -12.46
N LEU A 952 28.19 12.83 -12.53
CA LEU A 952 27.63 13.59 -11.40
C LEU A 952 26.45 12.89 -10.71
N ASP A 953 25.66 12.11 -11.44
CA ASP A 953 24.53 11.35 -10.90
C ASP A 953 24.93 10.19 -9.98
N LEU A 954 26.19 9.74 -10.00
CA LEU A 954 26.75 8.77 -9.06
C LEU A 954 27.63 9.41 -7.99
N THR A 955 28.43 10.40 -8.38
CA THR A 955 29.34 11.06 -7.45
C THR A 955 28.55 11.82 -6.39
N PHE A 956 27.46 12.49 -6.77
CA PHE A 956 26.64 13.25 -5.83
C PHE A 956 25.99 12.36 -4.75
N PRO A 957 25.30 11.25 -5.08
CA PRO A 957 24.82 10.31 -4.06
C PRO A 957 25.95 9.77 -3.18
N PHE A 958 27.13 9.48 -3.73
CA PHE A 958 28.27 9.02 -2.93
C PHE A 958 28.72 10.06 -1.91
N TYR A 959 28.88 11.32 -2.31
CA TYR A 959 29.25 12.40 -1.38
C TYR A 959 28.15 12.69 -0.37
N ALA A 960 26.89 12.64 -0.78
CA ALA A 960 25.76 12.76 0.14
C ALA A 960 25.77 11.64 1.18
N TRP A 961 25.99 10.39 0.74
CA TRP A 961 26.16 9.24 1.63
C TRP A 961 27.33 9.42 2.60
N ALA A 962 28.50 9.82 2.10
CA ALA A 962 29.69 10.04 2.91
C ALA A 962 29.46 11.16 3.94
N LEU A 963 28.81 12.26 3.53
CA LEU A 963 28.44 13.36 4.42
C LEU A 963 27.47 12.88 5.51
N PHE A 964 26.42 12.13 5.16
CA PHE A 964 25.50 11.56 6.16
C PHE A 964 26.18 10.58 7.10
N TYR A 965 27.13 9.79 6.59
CA TYR A 965 27.93 8.87 7.41
C TYR A 965 28.82 9.63 8.39
N LEU A 966 29.59 10.61 7.93
CA LEU A 966 30.44 11.45 8.79
C LEU A 966 29.62 12.25 9.79
N TRP A 967 28.49 12.82 9.37
CA TRP A 967 27.56 13.52 10.26
C TRP A 967 27.05 12.57 11.36
N ARG A 968 26.66 11.34 11.01
CA ARG A 968 26.27 10.33 12.00
C ARG A 968 27.41 10.04 12.98
N GLN A 969 28.65 9.85 12.52
CA GLN A 969 29.78 9.63 13.41
C GLN A 969 30.01 10.80 14.37
N TYR A 970 29.87 12.03 13.87
CA TYR A 970 29.94 13.23 14.71
C TYR A 970 28.82 13.27 15.76
N LEU A 971 27.57 12.94 15.40
CA LEU A 971 26.48 12.86 16.37
C LEU A 971 26.71 11.80 17.44
N LEU A 972 27.18 10.60 17.05
CA LEU A 972 27.53 9.54 17.98
C LEU A 972 28.64 9.96 18.94
N PHE A 973 29.67 10.65 18.44
CA PHE A 973 30.73 11.22 19.26
C PHE A 973 30.19 12.28 20.22
N LYS A 974 29.35 13.20 19.73
CA LYS A 974 28.74 14.27 20.51
C LYS A 974 27.84 13.73 21.64
N SER A 975 27.01 12.73 21.37
CA SER A 975 26.23 12.10 22.44
C SER A 975 27.06 11.28 23.40
N PHE A 976 28.07 10.57 22.91
CA PHE A 976 29.00 9.85 23.77
C PHE A 976 29.70 10.79 24.77
N SER A 977 30.11 11.98 24.31
CA SER A 977 30.68 13.00 25.18
C SER A 977 29.75 13.43 26.32
N LYS A 978 28.41 13.40 26.11
CA LYS A 978 27.43 13.78 27.14
C LYS A 978 27.28 12.73 28.25
N ILE A 979 27.51 11.45 27.94
CA ILE A 979 27.41 10.36 28.93
C ILE A 979 28.76 9.96 29.53
N ARG A 980 29.87 10.56 29.07
CA ARG A 980 31.22 10.19 29.52
C ARG A 980 31.41 10.38 31.03
N ALA A 981 30.87 11.47 31.58
CA ALA A 981 30.93 11.73 33.02
C ALA A 981 30.09 10.71 33.80
N ASP A 982 28.86 10.45 33.37
CA ASP A 982 27.97 9.45 33.97
C ASP A 982 28.62 8.06 33.94
N LEU A 983 29.20 7.68 32.81
CA LEU A 983 29.92 6.41 32.61
C LEU A 983 31.10 6.28 33.59
N ALA A 984 31.86 7.36 33.82
CA ALA A 984 32.98 7.34 34.76
C ALA A 984 32.52 7.09 36.20
N GLN A 985 31.39 7.70 36.61
CA GLN A 985 30.80 7.47 37.94
C GLN A 985 30.33 6.02 38.11
N TYR A 986 29.61 5.47 37.12
CA TYR A 986 29.21 4.07 37.14
C TYR A 986 30.40 3.11 37.13
N GLN A 987 31.47 3.44 36.39
CA GLN A 987 32.67 2.62 36.33
C GLN A 987 33.41 2.63 37.68
N GLN A 988 33.43 3.75 38.38
CA GLN A 988 34.01 3.84 39.73
C GLN A 988 33.25 2.95 40.72
N LEU A 989 31.91 2.97 40.71
CA LEU A 989 31.10 2.06 41.53
C LEU A 989 31.33 0.59 41.14
N TRP A 990 31.40 0.30 39.84
CA TRP A 990 31.70 -1.05 39.37
C TRP A 990 33.07 -1.53 39.86
N GLN A 991 34.11 -0.70 39.81
CA GLN A 991 35.44 -1.04 40.32
C GLN A 991 35.46 -1.28 41.84
N GLN A 992 34.60 -0.59 42.60
CA GLN A 992 34.45 -0.87 44.03
C GLN A 992 33.78 -2.22 44.26
N LEU A 993 32.74 -2.52 43.47
CA LEU A 993 32.00 -3.79 43.56
C LEU A 993 32.83 -4.98 43.09
N GLU A 994 33.66 -4.81 42.06
CA GLU A 994 34.55 -5.83 41.50
C GLU A 994 35.63 -6.29 42.48
N ARG A 995 35.94 -5.49 43.51
CA ARG A 995 36.81 -5.92 44.62
C ARG A 995 36.19 -7.03 45.46
N ASP A 996 34.86 -7.10 45.50
CA ASP A 996 34.12 -8.21 46.11
C ASP A 996 33.82 -9.29 45.04
N ALA A 997 34.90 -9.85 44.50
CA ALA A 997 34.82 -10.89 43.47
C ALA A 997 34.08 -12.15 43.98
N ALA A 998 34.11 -12.41 45.29
CA ALA A 998 33.41 -13.53 45.90
C ALA A 998 31.89 -13.35 45.79
N ALA A 999 31.34 -12.20 46.21
CA ALA A 999 29.91 -11.94 46.09
C ALA A 999 29.41 -11.94 44.63
N LEU A 1000 30.23 -11.44 43.69
CA LEU A 1000 29.91 -11.49 42.26
C LEU A 1000 29.93 -12.91 41.70
N ALA A 1001 30.89 -13.75 42.12
CA ALA A 1001 30.94 -15.15 41.73
C ALA A 1001 29.73 -15.93 42.28
N GLU A 1002 29.39 -15.73 43.56
CA GLU A 1002 28.22 -16.33 44.18
C GLU A 1002 26.90 -15.90 43.50
N LEU A 1003 26.79 -14.63 43.11
CA LEU A 1003 25.67 -14.15 42.31
C LEU A 1003 25.64 -14.84 40.94
N GLY A 1004 26.79 -14.96 40.27
CA GLY A 1004 26.94 -15.67 39.00
C GLY A 1004 26.47 -17.13 39.10
N ASP A 1005 26.85 -17.83 40.17
CA ASP A 1005 26.45 -19.21 40.44
C ASP A 1005 24.94 -19.34 40.68
N SER A 1006 24.32 -18.44 41.45
CA SER A 1006 22.88 -18.45 41.67
C SER A 1006 22.11 -18.17 40.38
N LEU A 1007 22.61 -17.26 39.52
CA LEU A 1007 22.03 -16.97 38.20
C LEU A 1007 22.19 -18.16 37.24
N ALA A 1008 23.32 -18.88 37.27
CA ALA A 1008 23.58 -20.04 36.43
C ALA A 1008 22.65 -21.23 36.76
N LYS A 1009 22.15 -21.29 38.01
CA LYS A 1009 21.17 -22.30 38.46
C LYS A 1009 19.71 -21.95 38.12
N ILE A 1010 19.43 -20.84 37.43
CA ILE A 1010 18.07 -20.52 37.00
C ILE A 1010 17.74 -21.37 35.79
N ASP A 1011 16.77 -22.27 35.96
CA ASP A 1011 16.14 -22.97 34.84
C ASP A 1011 15.36 -21.96 34.00
N LEU A 1012 16.01 -21.48 32.94
CA LEU A 1012 15.36 -20.66 31.94
C LEU A 1012 14.34 -21.54 31.21
N GLN A 1013 13.08 -21.41 31.63
CA GLN A 1013 11.97 -21.92 30.84
C GLN A 1013 12.14 -21.34 29.44
N PRO A 1014 12.31 -22.19 28.39
CA PRO A 1014 12.39 -21.68 27.03
C PRO A 1014 11.16 -20.80 26.87
N PRO A 1015 11.31 -19.53 26.45
CA PRO A 1015 10.20 -18.60 26.46
C PRO A 1015 9.06 -19.27 25.72
N ALA A 1016 8.05 -19.74 26.47
CA ALA A 1016 6.86 -20.36 25.92
C ALA A 1016 6.26 -19.23 25.12
N ALA A 1017 6.56 -19.25 23.83
CA ALA A 1017 6.73 -18.01 23.12
C ALA A 1017 5.42 -17.22 23.18
N GLN A 1018 5.49 -15.89 23.11
CA GLN A 1018 4.41 -15.12 22.49
C GLN A 1018 4.30 -15.48 20.96
N CYS A 1019 4.51 -16.77 20.62
CA CYS A 1019 4.71 -17.47 19.36
C CYS A 1019 5.64 -16.80 18.34
N LEU A 1020 6.96 -16.95 18.54
CA LEU A 1020 7.93 -16.96 17.43
C LEU A 1020 7.86 -18.33 16.74
N SER A 1021 7.00 -18.44 15.72
CA SER A 1021 7.09 -19.55 14.77
C SER A 1021 8.35 -19.38 13.92
N ARG A 1022 9.30 -20.29 14.10
CA ARG A 1022 10.35 -20.60 13.11
C ARG A 1022 9.85 -21.67 12.10
N ALA A 1023 8.53 -21.77 11.88
CA ALA A 1023 7.94 -22.70 10.92
C ALA A 1023 7.41 -21.96 9.68
N SER A 1024 8.32 -21.40 8.90
CA SER A 1024 8.19 -21.29 7.43
C SER A 1024 9.54 -21.28 6.70
N ALA A 1025 10.64 -21.64 7.36
CA ALA A 1025 11.98 -21.72 6.76
C ALA A 1025 12.19 -23.00 5.89
N ALA A 1026 11.12 -23.55 5.32
CA ALA A 1026 11.19 -24.63 4.32
C ALA A 1026 11.16 -24.10 2.87
N ALA A 1027 11.37 -22.79 2.68
CA ALA A 1027 11.75 -22.21 1.41
C ALA A 1027 13.12 -21.52 1.58
N THR A 1028 14.18 -22.31 1.49
CA THR A 1028 15.57 -21.86 1.39
C THR A 1028 15.76 -21.05 0.10
N LEU A 1029 15.92 -19.73 0.24
CA LEU A 1029 16.81 -18.96 -0.64
C LEU A 1029 18.22 -19.03 -0.03
N PRO A 1030 19.26 -19.35 -0.80
CA PRO A 1030 20.61 -19.50 -0.28
C PRO A 1030 21.17 -18.12 0.11
N SER A 1031 21.49 -17.95 1.40
CA SER A 1031 22.35 -16.86 1.84
C SER A 1031 23.79 -17.19 1.48
N THR A 1032 24.40 -16.38 0.60
CA THR A 1032 25.84 -16.40 0.35
C THR A 1032 26.61 -15.82 1.55
N PRO A 1033 27.88 -16.22 1.78
CA PRO A 1033 28.62 -15.90 3.00
C PRO A 1033 29.67 -14.82 2.77
N ILE A 1034 29.58 -13.65 3.41
CA ILE A 1034 30.76 -12.82 3.75
C ILE A 1034 30.46 -12.08 5.07
N GLY A 1035 31.29 -12.33 6.09
CA GLY A 1035 31.30 -11.61 7.36
C GLY A 1035 31.55 -12.52 8.56
N LEU A 1036 32.83 -12.67 8.93
CA LEU A 1036 33.37 -13.56 9.96
C LEU A 1036 32.76 -13.31 11.36
N GLU A 1037 32.40 -14.40 12.05
CA GLU A 1037 32.83 -14.70 13.43
C GLU A 1037 32.53 -16.17 13.78
N SER A 1038 33.34 -16.72 14.68
CA SER A 1038 33.79 -18.11 14.83
C SER A 1038 32.73 -19.22 14.99
N SER A 1039 32.88 -20.29 14.20
CA SER A 1039 32.17 -21.58 14.32
C SER A 1039 33.08 -22.65 14.92
N ASN A 1040 32.63 -23.27 16.01
CA ASN A 1040 32.96 -24.65 16.37
C ASN A 1040 31.63 -25.36 16.65
N LYS A 1041 30.98 -25.90 15.61
CA LYS A 1041 29.97 -26.96 15.77
C LYS A 1041 30.14 -28.05 14.72
N SER A 1042 30.25 -29.26 15.24
CA SER A 1042 30.58 -30.52 14.60
C SER A 1042 29.46 -31.05 13.72
N ARG A 1043 29.89 -31.40 12.51
CA ARG A 1043 29.47 -32.45 11.58
C ARG A 1043 28.63 -33.60 12.15
N GLU A 1044 27.29 -33.50 12.10
CA GLU A 1044 26.40 -34.66 12.21
C GLU A 1044 24.98 -34.41 11.66
N GLU A 1045 24.82 -34.13 10.37
CA GLU A 1045 23.49 -34.07 9.74
C GLU A 1045 23.56 -34.41 8.24
N ARG A 1046 23.50 -35.70 7.89
CA ARG A 1046 23.41 -36.12 6.48
C ARG A 1046 22.58 -37.39 6.17
N THR A 1047 21.67 -37.83 7.05
CA THR A 1047 20.95 -39.12 6.85
C THR A 1047 19.42 -39.09 6.92
N SER A 1048 18.72 -37.94 6.93
CA SER A 1048 17.26 -37.94 7.16
C SER A 1048 16.34 -37.74 5.94
N LEU A 1049 16.85 -37.63 4.70
CA LEU A 1049 16.00 -37.29 3.54
C LEU A 1049 15.21 -38.46 2.93
N MET A 1050 15.43 -39.72 3.35
CA MET A 1050 14.80 -40.91 2.74
C MET A 1050 13.60 -41.50 3.50
N ARG A 1051 13.16 -40.95 4.64
CA ARG A 1051 12.10 -41.57 5.49
C ARG A 1051 10.71 -40.93 5.39
N ARG A 1052 10.41 -40.09 4.39
CA ARG A 1052 9.18 -39.27 4.36
C ARG A 1052 8.02 -39.75 3.48
N ILE A 1053 7.98 -41.01 3.04
CA ILE A 1053 6.86 -41.52 2.21
C ILE A 1053 5.93 -42.51 2.95
N SER A 1054 6.24 -42.95 4.16
CA SER A 1054 5.43 -43.96 4.87
C SER A 1054 4.90 -43.45 6.21
N GLY A 1055 3.65 -42.97 6.24
CA GLY A 1055 2.95 -42.66 7.48
C GLY A 1055 1.68 -41.83 7.33
N ARG A 1056 0.64 -42.36 6.66
CA ARG A 1056 -0.68 -41.73 6.55
C ARG A 1056 -1.82 -42.55 7.21
N ALA A 1057 -1.51 -43.29 8.27
CA ALA A 1057 -2.51 -44.01 9.05
C ALA A 1057 -2.23 -43.81 10.55
N GLY A 1058 -2.98 -42.90 11.17
CA GLY A 1058 -2.82 -42.57 12.59
C GLY A 1058 -3.45 -41.22 12.96
N MET A 1059 -4.67 -40.97 12.50
CA MET A 1059 -5.38 -39.71 12.72
C MET A 1059 -6.69 -39.94 13.48
N MET A 1060 -6.63 -40.68 14.60
CA MET A 1060 -7.69 -40.70 15.61
C MET A 1060 -7.10 -40.97 17.00
N SER A 1061 -6.48 -39.94 17.59
CA SER A 1061 -6.48 -39.79 19.04
C SER A 1061 -6.83 -38.35 19.38
N ARG A 1062 -8.00 -38.21 20.00
CA ARG A 1062 -8.66 -36.96 20.36
C ARG A 1062 -7.98 -36.43 21.63
N ALA A 1063 -6.75 -35.91 21.48
CA ALA A 1063 -6.12 -35.15 22.55
C ALA A 1063 -6.92 -33.86 22.74
N GLN A 1064 -7.37 -33.62 23.98
CA GLN A 1064 -7.95 -32.36 24.42
C GLN A 1064 -7.01 -31.24 23.97
N ALA A 1065 -7.43 -30.51 22.92
CA ALA A 1065 -6.66 -29.42 22.38
C ALA A 1065 -6.66 -28.31 23.43
N ILE A 1066 -5.61 -28.27 24.25
CA ILE A 1066 -5.26 -27.11 25.05
C ILE A 1066 -5.35 -25.91 24.10
N PRO A 1067 -6.21 -24.91 24.37
CA PRO A 1067 -6.40 -23.80 23.46
C PRO A 1067 -5.04 -23.21 23.15
N ARG A 1068 -4.68 -23.21 21.86
CA ARG A 1068 -3.41 -22.66 21.36
C ARG A 1068 -3.18 -21.32 22.06
N GLN A 1069 -2.10 -21.21 22.82
CA GLN A 1069 -1.69 -19.97 23.48
C GLN A 1069 -1.83 -18.82 22.48
N LEU A 1070 -2.64 -17.83 22.86
CA LEU A 1070 -3.00 -16.71 22.00
C LEU A 1070 -1.74 -15.89 21.73
N ARG A 1071 -1.25 -15.97 20.48
CA ARG A 1071 -0.15 -15.15 20.00
C ARG A 1071 -0.54 -13.67 20.15
N VAL A 1072 0.31 -12.88 20.80
CA VAL A 1072 0.16 -11.42 20.82
C VAL A 1072 0.36 -10.91 19.41
N GLY A 1073 -0.72 -10.45 18.77
CA GLY A 1073 -0.72 -9.97 17.38
C GLY A 1073 -0.58 -8.46 17.24
N SER A 1074 -0.66 -7.71 18.35
CA SER A 1074 -0.67 -6.24 18.36
C SER A 1074 -0.10 -5.65 19.65
N LEU A 1075 0.37 -4.40 19.59
CA LEU A 1075 0.78 -3.65 20.79
C LEU A 1075 -0.41 -3.39 21.71
N GLU A 1076 -1.56 -3.15 21.10
CA GLU A 1076 -2.84 -2.95 21.75
C GLU A 1076 -3.27 -4.12 22.63
N GLN A 1077 -3.25 -5.33 22.07
CA GLN A 1077 -3.51 -6.57 22.81
C GLN A 1077 -2.55 -6.72 23.99
N LEU A 1078 -1.28 -6.35 23.80
CA LEU A 1078 -0.27 -6.41 24.85
C LEU A 1078 -0.57 -5.42 26.00
N TYR A 1079 -1.02 -4.20 25.71
CA TYR A 1079 -1.48 -3.26 26.74
C TYR A 1079 -2.75 -3.73 27.45
N ALA A 1080 -3.67 -4.35 26.72
CA ALA A 1080 -4.88 -4.91 27.33
C ALA A 1080 -4.54 -6.02 28.34
N GLN A 1081 -3.62 -6.92 27.97
CA GLN A 1081 -3.08 -7.91 28.90
C GLN A 1081 -2.33 -7.25 30.06
N ALA A 1082 -1.54 -6.21 29.79
CA ALA A 1082 -0.77 -5.46 30.79
C ALA A 1082 -1.66 -4.84 31.89
N LEU A 1083 -2.83 -4.31 31.53
CA LEU A 1083 -3.77 -3.74 32.50
C LEU A 1083 -4.37 -4.81 33.42
N VAL A 1084 -4.61 -6.01 32.91
CA VAL A 1084 -5.18 -7.11 33.69
C VAL A 1084 -4.15 -7.74 34.63
N ILE A 1085 -2.89 -7.87 34.17
CA ILE A 1085 -1.79 -8.47 34.94
C ILE A 1085 -1.16 -7.52 35.96
N LEU A 1086 -1.25 -6.19 35.77
CA LEU A 1086 -0.57 -5.19 36.60
C LEU A 1086 -0.83 -5.34 38.12
N PRO A 1087 -2.07 -5.54 38.60
CA PRO A 1087 -2.33 -5.71 40.04
C PRO A 1087 -1.68 -6.98 40.59
N ALA A 1088 -1.86 -8.12 39.89
CA ALA A 1088 -1.26 -9.40 40.28
C ALA A 1088 0.27 -9.33 40.27
N PHE A 1089 0.85 -8.60 39.33
CA PHE A 1089 2.27 -8.31 39.31
C PHE A 1089 2.72 -7.52 40.53
N PHE A 1090 2.05 -6.42 40.85
CA PHE A 1090 2.44 -5.62 42.01
C PHE A 1090 2.28 -6.39 43.33
N ASP A 1091 1.23 -7.18 43.48
CA ASP A 1091 1.03 -8.06 44.63
C ASP A 1091 2.20 -9.03 44.82
N LYS A 1092 2.63 -9.66 43.73
CA LYS A 1092 3.79 -10.55 43.76
C LYS A 1092 5.10 -9.81 44.05
N ILE A 1093 5.27 -8.58 43.57
CA ILE A 1093 6.47 -7.77 43.90
C ILE A 1093 6.52 -7.41 45.39
N LYS A 1094 5.38 -7.09 46.01
CA LYS A 1094 5.31 -6.83 47.47
C LYS A 1094 5.71 -8.07 48.27
N GLU A 1095 5.20 -9.24 47.87
CA GLU A 1095 5.56 -10.53 48.48
C GLU A 1095 7.06 -10.84 48.34
N LEU A 1096 7.63 -10.63 47.15
CA LEU A 1096 9.07 -10.79 46.96
C LEU A 1096 9.87 -9.83 47.84
N GLY A 1097 9.42 -8.58 47.94
CA GLY A 1097 10.12 -7.56 48.70
C GLY A 1097 10.13 -7.82 50.20
N SER A 1098 9.02 -8.33 50.76
CA SER A 1098 8.96 -8.72 52.17
C SER A 1098 9.89 -9.90 52.50
N ARG A 1099 10.11 -10.82 51.55
CA ARG A 1099 10.97 -12.00 51.73
C ARG A 1099 12.47 -11.71 51.57
N CYS A 1100 12.82 -10.62 50.89
CA CYS A 1100 14.20 -10.35 50.46
C CYS A 1100 14.81 -9.08 51.06
N ASP A 1101 14.09 -8.40 51.94
CA ASP A 1101 14.52 -7.14 52.58
C ASP A 1101 14.99 -6.10 51.55
N CYS A 1102 14.16 -5.89 50.52
CA CYS A 1102 14.43 -4.89 49.48
C CYS A 1102 13.78 -3.55 49.84
N LEU A 1103 14.23 -2.51 49.13
CA LEU A 1103 13.71 -1.17 49.27
C LEU A 1103 12.78 -0.79 48.10
N PHE A 1104 11.69 -0.11 48.45
CA PHE A 1104 10.70 0.47 47.56
C PHE A 1104 10.89 1.97 47.45
N LEU A 1105 10.67 2.52 46.26
CA LEU A 1105 10.72 3.96 46.02
C LEU A 1105 9.41 4.61 46.47
N LEU A 1106 9.48 5.69 47.24
CA LEU A 1106 8.32 6.51 47.62
C LEU A 1106 7.95 7.50 46.52
N GLU A 1107 6.68 7.92 46.45
CA GLU A 1107 6.15 8.84 45.43
C GLU A 1107 6.54 10.31 45.68
N GLU A 1108 6.73 10.73 46.94
CA GLU A 1108 7.22 12.06 47.28
C GLU A 1108 8.74 12.17 47.09
N GLU A 1109 9.16 13.05 46.17
CA GLU A 1109 10.53 13.55 46.15
C GLU A 1109 10.68 14.57 47.28
N ALA A 1110 11.24 14.13 48.40
CA ALA A 1110 11.70 15.05 49.44
C ALA A 1110 12.84 15.91 48.88
N GLU A 1111 13.07 17.09 49.46
CA GLU A 1111 14.14 18.03 49.06
C GLU A 1111 15.56 17.41 49.02
N GLY A 1112 15.74 16.19 49.56
CA GLY A 1112 16.98 15.42 49.55
C GLY A 1112 17.11 14.31 48.49
N GLY A 1113 16.19 14.18 47.53
CA GLY A 1113 16.24 13.15 46.47
C GLY A 1113 15.36 11.92 46.73
N PRO A 1114 15.54 10.82 45.97
CA PRO A 1114 14.65 9.67 46.03
C PRO A 1114 14.74 8.97 47.40
N ARG A 1115 13.61 8.93 48.11
CA ARG A 1115 13.52 8.21 49.39
C ARG A 1115 13.09 6.77 49.17
N TYR A 1116 13.78 5.86 49.86
CA TYR A 1116 13.55 4.43 49.80
C TYR A 1116 13.07 3.92 51.17
N VAL A 1117 12.16 2.95 51.18
CA VAL A 1117 11.59 2.35 52.38
C VAL A 1117 11.61 0.82 52.28
N SER A 1118 11.95 0.11 53.34
CA SER A 1118 11.82 -1.35 53.37
C SER A 1118 10.35 -1.77 53.50
N TRP A 1119 10.00 -2.99 53.09
CA TRP A 1119 8.62 -3.47 53.28
C TRP A 1119 8.24 -3.55 54.75
N ALA A 1120 9.18 -3.95 55.62
CA ALA A 1120 8.98 -4.05 57.06
C ALA A 1120 8.59 -2.68 57.67
N GLU A 1121 9.27 -1.60 57.29
CA GLU A 1121 8.93 -0.24 57.71
C GLU A 1121 7.51 0.19 57.28
N THR A 1122 7.02 -0.31 56.15
CA THR A 1122 5.65 0.01 55.69
C THR A 1122 4.55 -0.78 56.39
N GLU A 1123 4.90 -1.86 57.10
CA GLU A 1123 3.97 -2.56 57.99
C GLU A 1123 3.84 -1.84 59.33
N GLU A 1124 4.91 -1.17 59.76
CA GLU A 1124 4.92 -0.30 60.95
C GLU A 1124 4.18 1.03 60.71
N ASP A 1125 4.29 1.61 59.51
CA ASP A 1125 3.60 2.84 59.12
C ASP A 1125 2.69 2.66 57.88
N PRO A 1126 1.36 2.53 58.08
CA PRO A 1126 0.39 2.43 56.98
C PRO A 1126 0.41 3.62 56.00
N LEU A 1127 0.87 4.81 56.43
CA LEU A 1127 1.01 5.97 55.55
C LEU A 1127 2.11 5.72 54.53
N LEU A 1128 3.27 5.22 54.95
CA LEU A 1128 4.37 4.85 54.05
C LEU A 1128 3.93 3.82 53.01
N LYS A 1129 3.09 2.86 53.41
CA LYS A 1129 2.52 1.85 52.50
C LYS A 1129 1.69 2.48 51.37
N SER A 1130 0.96 3.55 51.65
CA SER A 1130 0.18 4.29 50.65
C SER A 1130 1.05 5.14 49.73
N LEU A 1131 2.22 5.57 50.21
CA LEU A 1131 3.21 6.37 49.49
C LEU A 1131 4.16 5.54 48.61
N ILE A 1132 4.13 4.21 48.70
CA ILE A 1132 4.92 3.35 47.81
C ILE A 1132 4.50 3.61 46.37
N ARG A 1133 5.49 3.98 45.54
CA ARG A 1133 5.27 4.20 44.12
C ARG A 1133 4.80 2.90 43.46
N ARG A 1134 3.59 2.93 42.89
CA ARG A 1134 3.02 1.80 42.17
C ARG A 1134 3.69 1.60 40.80
N PRO A 1135 3.74 0.35 40.28
CA PRO A 1135 4.18 0.12 38.90
C PRO A 1135 3.23 0.86 37.95
N ALA A 1136 3.79 1.76 37.14
CA ALA A 1136 3.08 2.40 36.06
C ALA A 1136 3.32 1.63 34.76
N LEU A 1137 2.29 1.53 33.93
CA LEU A 1137 2.47 1.06 32.56
C LEU A 1137 3.44 1.97 31.84
N LYS A 1138 4.27 1.37 30.99
CA LYS A 1138 5.10 2.12 30.07
C LYS A 1138 4.20 3.00 29.18
N ALA A 1139 4.65 4.22 28.91
CA ALA A 1139 3.96 5.12 27.98
C ALA A 1139 3.78 4.49 26.59
N ALA A 1140 2.61 4.65 25.98
CA ALA A 1140 2.27 4.13 24.65
C ALA A 1140 3.29 4.61 23.61
N THR A 1141 3.58 5.91 23.62
CA THR A 1141 4.54 6.58 22.72
C THR A 1141 5.94 5.96 22.81
N ARG A 1142 6.43 5.70 24.03
CA ARG A 1142 7.73 5.06 24.26
C ARG A 1142 7.74 3.59 23.84
N SER A 1143 6.62 2.90 24.00
CA SER A 1143 6.47 1.52 23.55
C SER A 1143 6.48 1.44 22.03
N ILE A 1144 5.73 2.30 21.34
CA ILE A 1144 5.74 2.42 19.88
C ILE A 1144 7.17 2.70 19.36
N ALA A 1145 7.84 3.71 19.92
CA ALA A 1145 9.22 4.04 19.53
C ALA A 1145 10.19 2.86 19.72
N LYS A 1146 10.05 2.10 20.82
CA LYS A 1146 10.88 0.91 21.08
C LYS A 1146 10.54 -0.24 20.12
N VAL A 1147 9.27 -0.47 19.83
CA VAL A 1147 8.81 -1.51 18.89
C VAL A 1147 9.32 -1.23 17.48
N LEU A 1148 9.21 0.02 17.02
CA LEU A 1148 9.70 0.42 15.71
C LEU A 1148 11.20 0.28 15.58
N ARG A 1149 11.94 0.86 16.53
CA ARG A 1149 13.40 0.89 16.47
C ARG A 1149 14.03 -0.49 16.72
N SER A 1150 13.68 -1.11 17.85
CA SER A 1150 14.42 -2.28 18.35
C SER A 1150 13.78 -3.62 17.96
N TYR A 1151 12.50 -3.62 17.56
CA TYR A 1151 11.75 -4.84 17.23
C TYR A 1151 11.20 -4.88 15.81
N LYS A 1152 11.57 -3.94 14.93
CA LYS A 1152 11.13 -3.87 13.52
C LYS A 1152 9.60 -3.88 13.34
N GLY A 1153 8.87 -3.29 14.29
CA GLY A 1153 7.41 -3.26 14.27
C GLY A 1153 6.73 -4.45 14.96
N ASP A 1154 7.48 -5.45 15.44
CA ASP A 1154 6.91 -6.62 16.12
C ASP A 1154 6.65 -6.32 17.61
N ALA A 1155 5.39 -6.04 17.94
CA ALA A 1155 4.96 -5.75 19.30
C ALA A 1155 5.11 -6.92 20.27
N SER A 1156 5.09 -8.17 19.79
CA SER A 1156 5.23 -9.38 20.64
C SER A 1156 6.62 -9.54 21.27
N ARG A 1157 7.57 -8.69 20.87
CA ARG A 1157 8.94 -8.67 21.43
C ARG A 1157 9.11 -7.64 22.53
N LEU A 1158 8.08 -6.83 22.80
CA LEU A 1158 8.09 -5.82 23.85
C LEU A 1158 7.75 -6.48 25.20
N THR A 1159 8.74 -6.58 26.08
CA THR A 1159 8.61 -7.29 27.38
C THR A 1159 8.56 -6.37 28.60
N ASP A 1160 8.54 -5.05 28.38
CA ASP A 1160 8.67 -4.05 29.45
C ASP A 1160 7.51 -3.06 29.49
N ILE A 1161 6.29 -3.52 29.14
CA ILE A 1161 5.08 -2.70 29.36
C ILE A 1161 4.78 -2.61 30.85
N VAL A 1162 4.70 -3.77 31.51
CA VAL A 1162 4.63 -3.89 32.97
C VAL A 1162 6.04 -4.11 33.49
N ARG A 1163 6.51 -3.20 34.34
CA ARG A 1163 7.87 -3.28 34.89
C ARG A 1163 7.99 -2.64 36.26
N TYR A 1164 8.90 -3.15 37.07
CA TYR A 1164 9.26 -2.58 38.37
C TYR A 1164 10.74 -2.78 38.69
N ALA A 1165 11.28 -1.94 39.58
CA ALA A 1165 12.65 -2.06 40.05
C ALA A 1165 12.64 -2.23 41.58
N LEU A 1166 13.25 -3.32 42.06
CA LEU A 1166 13.55 -3.53 43.46
C LEU A 1166 14.99 -3.08 43.74
N VAL A 1167 15.17 -2.32 44.81
CA VAL A 1167 16.45 -1.73 45.18
C VAL A 1167 17.05 -2.46 46.37
N PHE A 1168 18.35 -2.73 46.34
CA PHE A 1168 19.07 -3.51 47.35
C PHE A 1168 20.29 -2.74 47.85
N GLU A 1169 20.57 -2.81 49.15
CA GLU A 1169 21.75 -2.17 49.74
C GLU A 1169 23.05 -2.86 49.30
N ASP A 1170 23.03 -4.20 49.16
CA ASP A 1170 24.21 -5.02 48.86
C ASP A 1170 23.91 -6.19 47.90
N LEU A 1171 24.98 -6.80 47.38
CA LEU A 1171 24.90 -7.94 46.46
C LEU A 1171 24.33 -9.21 47.10
N GLY A 1172 24.51 -9.40 48.40
CA GLY A 1172 24.01 -10.58 49.12
C GLY A 1172 22.49 -10.60 49.17
N LYS A 1173 21.86 -9.46 49.51
CA LYS A 1173 20.39 -9.31 49.46
C LYS A 1173 19.85 -9.42 48.04
N LEU A 1174 20.56 -8.85 47.06
CA LEU A 1174 20.20 -8.97 45.65
C LEU A 1174 20.24 -10.45 45.18
N ARG A 1175 21.29 -11.19 45.52
CA ARG A 1175 21.40 -12.64 45.24
C ARG A 1175 20.24 -13.40 45.88
N ARG A 1176 19.91 -13.12 47.14
CA ARG A 1176 18.77 -13.75 47.83
C ARG A 1176 17.46 -13.51 47.08
N ALA A 1177 17.25 -12.32 46.52
CA ALA A 1177 16.06 -12.03 45.72
C ALA A 1177 15.98 -12.87 44.43
N VAL A 1178 17.12 -13.14 43.79
CA VAL A 1178 17.19 -14.05 42.63
C VAL A 1178 16.81 -15.47 43.03
N GLU A 1179 17.31 -15.96 44.15
CA GLU A 1179 17.01 -17.31 44.68
C GLU A 1179 15.53 -17.45 45.05
N VAL A 1180 14.99 -16.46 45.76
CA VAL A 1180 13.57 -16.41 46.14
C VAL A 1180 12.65 -16.36 44.92
N ALA A 1181 12.99 -15.55 43.91
CA ALA A 1181 12.20 -15.47 42.68
C ALA A 1181 12.25 -16.77 41.86
N ARG A 1182 13.37 -17.51 41.92
CA ARG A 1182 13.52 -18.83 41.28
C ARG A 1182 12.71 -19.91 42.01
N GLU A 1183 12.63 -19.84 43.34
CA GLU A 1183 11.95 -20.82 44.18
C GLU A 1183 10.43 -20.59 44.28
N ASP A 1184 9.94 -19.43 43.85
CA ASP A 1184 8.51 -19.11 43.83
C ASP A 1184 7.79 -19.85 42.70
N PRO A 1185 6.83 -20.76 43.00
CA PRO A 1185 6.13 -21.55 41.99
C PRO A 1185 5.19 -20.74 41.08
N GLU A 1186 4.81 -19.52 41.49
CA GLU A 1186 3.98 -18.64 40.67
C GLU A 1186 4.81 -17.81 39.68
N ILE A 1187 6.13 -17.72 39.89
CA ILE A 1187 7.05 -16.96 39.04
C ILE A 1187 7.74 -17.91 38.06
N LEU A 1188 7.59 -17.62 36.76
CA LEU A 1188 8.33 -18.30 35.71
C LEU A 1188 9.32 -17.33 35.06
N ILE A 1189 10.62 -17.57 35.20
CA ILE A 1189 11.67 -16.74 34.62
C ILE A 1189 11.86 -17.13 33.15
N ALA A 1190 11.39 -16.26 32.25
CA ALA A 1190 11.44 -16.49 30.80
C ALA A 1190 12.75 -16.02 30.16
N ARG A 1191 13.39 -14.98 30.72
CA ARG A 1191 14.70 -14.49 30.28
C ARG A 1191 15.37 -13.72 31.40
N MET A 1192 16.70 -13.79 31.43
CA MET A 1192 17.54 -13.02 32.33
C MET A 1192 18.59 -12.23 31.56
N LYS A 1193 18.98 -11.07 32.10
CA LYS A 1193 20.16 -10.31 31.68
C LYS A 1193 20.97 -9.96 32.92
N ASN A 1194 22.16 -10.53 33.04
CA ASN A 1194 23.13 -10.16 34.06
C ASN A 1194 24.01 -9.03 33.52
N ARG A 1195 23.81 -7.78 33.99
CA ARG A 1195 24.72 -6.67 33.67
C ARG A 1195 25.78 -6.44 34.75
N PHE A 1196 25.80 -7.23 35.81
CA PHE A 1196 26.92 -7.33 36.75
C PHE A 1196 27.95 -8.37 36.32
N ASP A 1197 27.77 -9.02 35.17
CA ASP A 1197 28.81 -9.89 34.61
C ASP A 1197 30.06 -9.04 34.24
N PRO A 1198 31.28 -9.45 34.63
CA PRO A 1198 32.50 -8.74 34.25
C PRO A 1198 32.70 -8.63 32.74
N SER A 1199 32.19 -9.59 31.96
CA SER A 1199 32.23 -9.57 30.49
C SER A 1199 31.20 -8.63 29.85
N TYR A 1200 30.27 -8.08 30.64
CA TYR A 1200 29.24 -7.17 30.13
C TYR A 1200 29.83 -5.82 29.70
N ASN A 1201 29.66 -5.48 28.42
CA ASN A 1201 30.04 -4.17 27.88
C ASN A 1201 29.06 -3.06 28.35
N SER A 1202 29.44 -2.38 29.43
CA SER A 1202 28.67 -1.30 30.08
C SER A 1202 28.46 -0.06 29.20
N MET A 1203 29.26 0.13 28.13
CA MET A 1203 29.07 1.22 27.17
C MET A 1203 27.71 1.17 26.49
N LYS A 1204 27.10 -0.02 26.38
CA LYS A 1204 25.77 -0.20 25.79
C LYS A 1204 24.66 0.44 26.63
N THR A 1205 24.86 0.61 27.94
CA THR A 1205 23.91 1.19 28.89
C THR A 1205 24.37 2.52 29.49
N GLY A 1206 25.47 3.09 28.99
CA GLY A 1206 26.06 4.30 29.57
C GLY A 1206 26.63 4.08 30.97
N GLY A 1207 27.08 2.85 31.27
CA GLY A 1207 27.65 2.47 32.57
C GLY A 1207 26.67 1.76 33.51
N TYR A 1208 25.37 1.92 33.29
CA TYR A 1208 24.35 1.36 34.19
C TYR A 1208 24.36 -0.18 34.23
N ARG A 1209 24.28 -0.76 35.44
CA ARG A 1209 24.27 -2.21 35.73
C ARG A 1209 23.10 -2.59 36.64
N ASP A 1210 22.49 -3.72 36.35
CA ASP A 1210 21.36 -4.34 37.06
C ASP A 1210 21.29 -5.84 36.70
N ILE A 1211 20.45 -6.59 37.43
CA ILE A 1211 19.89 -7.85 36.94
C ILE A 1211 18.47 -7.60 36.45
N CYS A 1212 18.20 -7.96 35.20
CA CYS A 1212 16.89 -7.77 34.60
C CYS A 1212 16.28 -9.14 34.31
N LEU A 1213 15.18 -9.45 35.00
CA LEU A 1213 14.39 -10.67 34.88
C LEU A 1213 13.12 -10.36 34.08
N ASN A 1214 12.89 -11.11 33.02
CA ASN A 1214 11.61 -11.17 32.34
C ASN A 1214 10.83 -12.34 32.94
N ILE A 1215 9.78 -12.05 33.70
CA ILE A 1215 9.02 -13.04 34.44
C ILE A 1215 7.58 -13.14 33.94
N ARG A 1216 6.96 -14.31 34.14
CA ARG A 1216 5.52 -14.52 33.99
C ARG A 1216 4.95 -14.87 35.37
N ILE A 1217 3.74 -14.42 35.63
CA ILE A 1217 3.01 -14.75 36.85
C ILE A 1217 1.90 -15.72 36.49
N SER A 1218 2.02 -16.95 37.01
CA SER A 1218 1.13 -18.06 36.72
C SER A 1218 0.40 -18.50 37.99
N ASN A 1219 -0.64 -17.75 38.36
CA ASN A 1219 -1.54 -18.10 39.46
C ASN A 1219 -2.97 -18.25 38.96
N ASP A 1220 -3.92 -18.57 39.85
CA ASP A 1220 -5.31 -18.81 39.45
C ASP A 1220 -5.98 -17.58 38.84
N TYR A 1221 -5.60 -16.38 39.28
CA TYR A 1221 -6.14 -15.14 38.74
C TYR A 1221 -5.66 -14.91 37.30
N THR A 1222 -4.36 -15.07 37.04
CA THR A 1222 -3.79 -14.83 35.71
C THR A 1222 -4.20 -15.90 34.70
N ARG A 1223 -4.35 -17.16 35.13
CA ARG A 1223 -4.90 -18.26 34.31
C ARG A 1223 -6.37 -18.05 33.96
N ARG A 1224 -7.21 -17.67 34.93
CA ARG A 1224 -8.64 -17.37 34.69
C ARG A 1224 -8.84 -16.23 33.69
N ASN A 1225 -7.93 -15.26 33.71
CA ASN A 1225 -7.96 -14.12 32.79
C ASN A 1225 -7.08 -14.29 31.54
N LEU A 1226 -6.49 -15.48 31.31
CA LEU A 1226 -5.68 -15.79 30.13
C LEU A 1226 -4.51 -14.81 29.88
N VAL A 1227 -3.96 -14.23 30.96
CA VAL A 1227 -2.81 -13.31 30.94
C VAL A 1227 -1.57 -13.90 31.59
N ASP A 1228 -1.60 -15.17 31.96
CA ASP A 1228 -0.46 -15.92 32.51
C ASP A 1228 0.73 -16.00 31.53
N SER A 1229 0.52 -15.70 30.24
CA SER A 1229 1.55 -15.61 29.19
C SER A 1229 2.18 -14.23 29.02
N HIS A 1230 1.67 -13.21 29.72
CA HIS A 1230 2.22 -11.85 29.67
C HIS A 1230 3.58 -11.79 30.37
N ILE A 1231 4.55 -11.14 29.74
CA ILE A 1231 5.90 -10.99 30.29
C ILE A 1231 6.00 -9.62 30.99
N CYS A 1232 6.38 -9.65 32.27
CA CYS A 1232 6.70 -8.46 33.05
C CYS A 1232 8.23 -8.34 33.22
N GLU A 1233 8.76 -7.12 33.27
CA GLU A 1233 10.20 -6.87 33.50
C GLU A 1233 10.44 -6.49 34.98
N LEU A 1234 11.16 -7.32 35.72
CA LEU A 1234 11.62 -7.06 37.08
C LEU A 1234 13.11 -6.72 37.05
N GLN A 1235 13.47 -5.52 37.49
CA GLN A 1235 14.86 -5.08 37.63
C GLN A 1235 15.29 -5.19 39.09
N LEU A 1236 16.45 -5.81 39.34
CA LEU A 1236 17.10 -5.88 40.64
C LEU A 1236 18.33 -4.98 40.57
N VAL A 1237 18.35 -3.92 41.38
CA VAL A 1237 19.32 -2.83 41.27
C VAL A 1237 19.95 -2.55 42.62
N LEU A 1238 21.26 -2.31 42.67
CA LEU A 1238 21.90 -1.83 43.89
C LEU A 1238 21.56 -0.36 44.12
N LYS A 1239 21.36 0.04 45.38
CA LYS A 1239 21.01 1.40 45.78
C LYS A 1239 22.01 2.42 45.24
N SER A 1240 23.30 2.14 45.39
CA SER A 1240 24.38 2.99 44.87
C SER A 1240 24.29 3.21 43.35
N PHE A 1241 23.88 2.20 42.58
CA PHE A 1241 23.66 2.34 41.13
C PHE A 1241 22.35 3.07 40.81
N MET A 1242 21.30 2.91 41.63
CA MET A 1242 20.02 3.59 41.44
C MET A 1242 20.12 5.09 41.77
N GLU A 1243 20.88 5.47 42.80
CA GLU A 1243 21.10 6.87 43.20
C GLU A 1243 21.86 7.67 42.12
N LEU A 1244 22.77 7.03 41.37
CA LEU A 1244 23.41 7.67 40.20
C LEU A 1244 22.45 7.88 39.02
N ARG A 1245 21.26 7.29 39.05
CA ARG A 1245 20.26 7.44 37.98
C ARG A 1245 19.46 8.74 38.16
N THR A 1246 20.17 9.86 38.07
CA THR A 1246 19.56 11.19 38.05
C THR A 1246 18.70 11.39 36.78
N ASP A 1247 17.71 12.26 36.84
CA ASP A 1247 16.89 12.59 35.66
C ASP A 1247 17.71 13.16 34.51
N LYS A 1248 18.75 13.93 34.83
CA LYS A 1248 19.73 14.45 33.87
C LYS A 1248 20.53 13.32 33.23
N GLY A 1249 21.08 12.40 34.01
CA GLY A 1249 21.81 11.24 33.50
C GLY A 1249 20.91 10.34 32.64
N HIS A 1250 19.66 10.11 33.07
CA HIS A 1250 18.68 9.36 32.29
C HIS A 1250 18.32 10.06 30.97
N LYS A 1251 18.23 11.39 30.95
CA LYS A 1251 18.03 12.20 29.74
C LYS A 1251 19.25 12.09 28.80
N ASN A 1252 20.47 12.20 29.32
CA ASN A 1252 21.70 12.04 28.54
C ASN A 1252 21.77 10.65 27.90
N TYR A 1253 21.50 9.61 28.69
CA TYR A 1253 21.45 8.23 28.20
C TYR A 1253 20.38 8.04 27.11
N ARG A 1254 19.18 8.60 27.28
CA ARG A 1254 18.14 8.56 26.24
C ARG A 1254 18.64 9.18 24.94
N VAL A 1255 19.23 10.38 24.99
CA VAL A 1255 19.79 11.05 23.81
C VAL A 1255 20.87 10.19 23.14
N PHE A 1256 21.81 9.64 23.92
CA PHE A 1256 22.87 8.77 23.41
C PHE A 1256 22.32 7.51 22.73
N ARG A 1257 21.39 6.82 23.39
CA ARG A 1257 20.74 5.63 22.83
C ARG A 1257 19.92 5.97 21.58
N ASP A 1258 19.20 7.08 21.60
CA ASP A 1258 18.29 7.46 20.52
C ASP A 1258 19.08 7.89 19.26
N GLN A 1259 20.22 8.56 19.41
CA GLN A 1259 21.12 8.90 18.29
C GLN A 1259 21.79 7.69 17.62
N ARG A 1260 21.97 6.58 18.35
CA ARG A 1260 22.49 5.32 17.80
C ARG A 1260 21.53 4.63 16.83
N CYS A 1261 20.22 4.87 16.99
CA CYS A 1261 19.15 4.21 16.23
C CYS A 1261 19.26 2.68 16.21
N GLU A 1262 19.70 2.08 17.33
CA GLU A 1262 19.88 0.61 17.52
C GLU A 1262 18.61 -0.19 17.85
#